data_AF-A0A5N7IYG9-F1
#
_entry.id   AF-A0A5N7IYG9-F1
#
_cell.length_a   1.000
_cell.length_b   1.000
_cell.length_c   1.000
_cell.angle_alpha   90.00
_cell.angle_beta   90.00
_cell.angle_gamma   90.00
#
_symmetry.space_group_name_H-M   'P 1'
#
loop_
_entity.id
_entity.type
_entity.pdbx_description
1 polymer ?
#
loop_
_entity_poly.entity_id
_entity_poly.type
_entity_poly.pdbx_seq_one_letter_code
_entity_poly.pdbx_strand_id
1 'polypeptide(L)'
;MVNCIVRRKMLTALLEGEVNLILNGGWIETTEGMHTFILWGESGETKCTRRGRKPKNALPLYEKMSSVIELRSIIKEQAVDIKHGKYKYDFESKDLLKREIRGIAFNNLDAFDMILNIDRNNLYEIELSGELKFWIIVAKFTAELIIKHKYLPSLTIDRVNKKVNSQWRWHTSDPKYIDKKKILCSNMPATCKSYFDLENQEFVYTNGTKLVSNFMDCMIDSMVRSSCTGINNETNNLEDGLSNLSSNWMFSLFSELPDMPISTSDQIKILKEYKKWIEPIKIKNNNFKFRTCFKVNPPRREEDWTIEYLLQDKDDLSLMLPAKMIFEESVDTITYLNKKFNNPQERLLEDLAVASKIFIPIERSLYDSVPIECKLSEEEAYSFLRESAYFLKEKGFGIITPAWWKKPSRLSVKLKDKNHTTNTNLAVKSLFNMDTILEYDWRLALNGNEISEKEFDKISNLKVPFIQLRGQWVQVDIHQIKSLSKMKMNKGLNGKIPMGELLRLNLSDEEIVPGVSVDNMDNQEAVGNFFEKLFNLNNIEQVNIPKGFRGTLREYQKRGFSWLTFLRNHGIGACLADDMGLGKTVQSICLMLYEREKRLTDKPTLIICPTSVVGNWEREIEKFAPGLKSAIHHGNSRWSYENFSKEIHKNEVVITTYALIVRDRDLFQKEEWAGIILDEAQNIKNSASKQTQYIKTLKAEYKVALTGTPVENRLSDLWSIMDFLNKGYLYNWSTFRSEFAVPIERDGDPKKSNKLKKIISPFVLRRLKTDTNIIRDLPDKIETKEYASLTKEQATLYQAVVKDCLNKIDDSEGIQRRGLIISSLTKFKQICNHPVQFLKDNGEIEGRSGKLERLLEMLEIVIAEGDRSLVFTQFAEMGHILEAEIEKKLGVKTLFLHGGTSRKKREELINIFQNDTSEPMVFILSLKAGGLGLNLTKANHVFHFDRWWNPAVENQATDRAFRIGQIKNVHVHKFICMGTLEEKIDQMLERKQALAESVVSTNENWISEMSNKELRELFILEHDNKI
;
A
#
# COMPACT_ATOMS: atom_id res chain seq x y z
N MET A 1 -20.09 -10.42 -10.53
CA MET A 1 -20.88 -11.43 -9.78
C MET A 1 -20.49 -12.87 -10.09
N VAL A 2 -20.03 -13.21 -11.29
CA VAL A 2 -19.52 -14.57 -11.64
C VAL A 2 -18.24 -14.97 -10.85
N ASN A 3 -17.47 -14.02 -10.33
CA ASN A 3 -16.25 -14.27 -9.54
C ASN A 3 -16.47 -14.89 -8.14
N CYS A 4 -17.68 -14.85 -7.57
CA CYS A 4 -17.93 -15.42 -6.23
C CYS A 4 -18.28 -16.92 -6.24
N ILE A 5 -18.88 -17.41 -7.33
CA ILE A 5 -19.33 -18.81 -7.43
C ILE A 5 -18.15 -19.72 -7.83
N VAL A 6 -17.22 -19.19 -8.63
CA VAL A 6 -15.97 -19.88 -9.02
C VAL A 6 -15.07 -20.12 -7.81
N ARG A 7 -14.92 -19.12 -6.93
CA ARG A 7 -14.13 -19.22 -5.68
C ARG A 7 -14.58 -20.36 -4.76
N ARG A 8 -15.89 -20.63 -4.71
CA ARG A 8 -16.49 -21.61 -3.79
C ARG A 8 -16.34 -23.05 -4.27
N LYS A 9 -16.37 -23.29 -5.59
CA LYS A 9 -16.11 -24.62 -6.18
C LYS A 9 -14.62 -24.98 -6.16
N MET A 10 -13.73 -24.00 -6.33
CA MET A 10 -12.26 -24.13 -6.28
C MET A 10 -11.76 -24.65 -4.91
N LEU A 11 -12.33 -24.12 -3.82
CA LEU A 11 -12.03 -24.49 -2.42
C LEU A 11 -12.60 -25.85 -1.98
N THR A 12 -13.36 -26.53 -2.85
CA THR A 12 -14.00 -27.81 -2.50
C THR A 12 -13.27 -28.99 -3.16
N ALA A 13 -12.51 -28.76 -4.24
CA ALA A 13 -11.63 -29.77 -4.84
C ALA A 13 -10.27 -29.89 -4.12
N LEU A 14 -9.76 -28.80 -3.53
CA LEU A 14 -8.43 -28.76 -2.89
C LEU A 14 -8.39 -29.20 -1.41
N LEU A 15 -9.53 -29.47 -0.78
CA LEU A 15 -9.60 -29.92 0.63
C LEU A 15 -9.42 -31.44 0.81
N GLU A 16 -9.25 -32.19 -0.28
CA GLU A 16 -9.02 -33.63 -0.26
C GLU A 16 -7.57 -33.97 -0.70
N GLY A 17 -6.56 -33.54 0.09
CA GLY A 17 -5.27 -34.24 0.15
C GLY A 17 -4.03 -33.53 -0.43
N GLU A 18 -2.92 -33.75 0.29
CA GLU A 18 -1.54 -33.32 0.07
C GLU A 18 -1.05 -33.39 -1.39
N VAL A 19 -0.97 -32.26 -2.11
CA VAL A 19 -0.21 -32.20 -3.37
C VAL A 19 0.50 -30.85 -3.52
N ASN A 20 1.82 -30.81 -3.32
CA ASN A 20 2.67 -29.75 -3.89
C ASN A 20 2.60 -29.86 -5.42
N LEU A 21 1.74 -29.06 -6.04
CA LEU A 21 1.50 -29.09 -7.48
C LEU A 21 2.42 -28.07 -8.17
N ILE A 22 3.36 -28.57 -8.96
CA ILE A 22 4.25 -27.74 -9.79
C ILE A 22 3.55 -27.48 -11.12
N LEU A 23 3.26 -26.22 -11.41
CA LEU A 23 2.67 -25.82 -12.67
C LEU A 23 3.75 -25.50 -13.70
N ASN A 24 3.63 -26.15 -14.86
CA ASN A 24 4.55 -26.00 -15.97
C ASN A 24 3.80 -25.49 -17.21
N GLY A 25 4.53 -24.86 -18.13
CA GLY A 25 3.97 -24.38 -19.39
C GLY A 25 5.02 -24.31 -20.50
N GLY A 26 4.59 -24.47 -21.74
CA GLY A 26 5.48 -24.48 -22.90
C GLY A 26 4.78 -24.20 -24.22
N TRP A 27 5.48 -23.50 -25.11
CA TRP A 27 5.10 -23.28 -26.50
C TRP A 27 5.61 -24.43 -27.37
N ILE A 28 4.69 -25.18 -27.99
CA ILE A 28 5.03 -26.42 -28.72
C ILE A 28 4.30 -26.43 -30.07
N GLU A 29 4.94 -26.97 -31.09
CA GLU A 29 4.34 -27.25 -32.40
C GLU A 29 3.48 -28.53 -32.30
N THR A 30 2.19 -28.42 -32.63
CA THR A 30 1.26 -29.55 -32.67
C THR A 30 1.50 -30.40 -33.93
N THR A 31 0.90 -31.60 -33.98
CA THR A 31 0.94 -32.50 -35.15
C THR A 31 0.38 -31.86 -36.42
N GLU A 32 -0.47 -30.83 -36.29
CA GLU A 32 -1.03 -30.07 -37.42
C GLU A 32 -0.13 -28.89 -37.85
N GLY A 33 1.08 -28.75 -37.29
CA GLY A 33 2.03 -27.68 -37.59
C GLY A 33 1.68 -26.32 -36.98
N MET A 34 0.65 -26.26 -36.12
CA MET A 34 0.29 -25.04 -35.39
C MET A 34 1.06 -24.98 -34.07
N HIS A 35 1.58 -23.81 -33.71
CA HIS A 35 2.20 -23.65 -32.40
C HIS A 35 1.14 -23.24 -31.38
N THR A 36 1.12 -23.94 -30.25
CA THR A 36 0.12 -23.76 -29.19
C THR A 36 0.80 -23.76 -27.83
N PHE A 37 0.26 -22.97 -26.90
CA PHE A 37 0.73 -22.98 -25.52
C PHE A 37 0.03 -24.08 -24.74
N ILE A 38 0.81 -24.98 -24.14
CA ILE A 38 0.31 -26.10 -23.33
C ILE A 38 0.72 -25.87 -21.88
N LEU A 39 -0.24 -26.02 -20.97
CA LEU A 39 -0.07 -25.95 -19.51
C LEU A 39 -0.29 -27.34 -18.90
N TRP A 40 0.54 -27.75 -17.93
CA TRP A 40 0.34 -29.02 -17.22
C TRP A 40 0.84 -28.94 -15.77
N GLY A 41 0.18 -29.70 -14.88
CA GLY A 41 0.57 -29.83 -13.47
C GLY A 41 1.33 -31.13 -13.21
N GLU A 42 2.35 -31.07 -12.34
CA GLU A 42 3.07 -32.24 -11.81
C GLU A 42 2.92 -32.30 -10.28
N SER A 43 2.54 -33.45 -9.73
CA SER A 43 2.68 -33.71 -8.29
C SER A 43 4.12 -34.12 -7.97
N GLY A 44 4.63 -33.63 -6.83
CA GLY A 44 6.01 -33.88 -6.36
C GLY A 44 6.41 -35.37 -6.21
N GLU A 45 5.45 -36.31 -6.19
CA GLU A 45 5.70 -37.75 -5.99
C GLU A 45 5.87 -38.58 -7.28
N THR A 46 5.80 -37.97 -8.47
CA THR A 46 5.83 -38.73 -9.72
C THR A 46 7.19 -39.38 -10.02
N LYS A 47 7.37 -40.63 -9.56
CA LYS A 47 8.56 -41.46 -9.86
C LYS A 47 8.61 -41.84 -11.35
N CYS A 48 9.62 -41.31 -12.06
CA CYS A 48 9.96 -41.71 -13.42
C CYS A 48 10.34 -43.20 -13.49
N THR A 49 9.73 -43.95 -14.41
CA THR A 49 10.14 -45.33 -14.68
C THR A 49 11.38 -45.34 -15.57
N ARG A 50 12.49 -45.87 -15.04
CA ARG A 50 13.68 -46.18 -15.85
C ARG A 50 13.38 -47.34 -16.81
N ARG A 51 13.77 -47.17 -18.08
CA ARG A 51 13.84 -48.18 -19.15
C ARG A 51 12.53 -48.94 -19.45
N GLY A 52 11.83 -48.50 -20.50
CA GLY A 52 11.21 -49.40 -21.49
C GLY A 52 10.22 -50.50 -21.05
N ARG A 53 9.79 -50.56 -19.78
CA ARG A 53 8.74 -51.48 -19.34
C ARG A 53 7.41 -50.73 -19.29
N LYS A 54 6.48 -51.09 -20.19
CA LYS A 54 5.07 -50.76 -20.03
C LYS A 54 4.60 -51.30 -18.67
N PRO A 55 4.18 -50.47 -17.70
CA PRO A 55 3.61 -50.97 -16.48
C PRO A 55 2.23 -51.49 -16.83
N LYS A 56 2.00 -52.81 -16.69
CA LYS A 56 0.70 -53.45 -16.99
C LYS A 56 -0.48 -52.85 -16.20
N ASN A 57 -0.21 -52.06 -15.15
CA ASN A 57 -1.21 -51.45 -14.28
C ASN A 57 -1.07 -49.91 -14.10
N ALA A 58 -0.36 -49.20 -15.00
CA ALA A 58 -0.25 -47.72 -14.88
C ALA A 58 -1.40 -46.95 -15.53
N LEU A 59 -2.13 -47.54 -16.49
CA LEU A 59 -3.28 -46.87 -17.11
C LEU A 59 -4.37 -46.47 -16.09
N PRO A 60 -4.77 -47.33 -15.12
CA PRO A 60 -5.82 -46.97 -14.16
C PRO A 60 -5.39 -45.89 -13.14
N LEU A 61 -4.09 -45.75 -12.88
CA LEU A 61 -3.53 -44.71 -12.01
C LEU A 61 -3.37 -43.37 -12.75
N TYR A 62 -3.10 -43.40 -14.06
CA TYR A 62 -3.02 -42.21 -14.91
C TYR A 62 -4.39 -41.66 -15.32
N GLU A 63 -5.43 -42.48 -15.37
CA GLU A 63 -6.82 -42.05 -15.61
C GLU A 63 -7.45 -41.35 -14.40
N LYS A 64 -6.81 -41.42 -13.22
CA LYS A 64 -7.19 -40.69 -11.99
C LYS A 64 -6.44 -39.37 -11.77
N MET A 65 -5.83 -38.77 -12.80
CA MET A 65 -5.14 -37.48 -12.64
C MET A 65 -6.16 -36.33 -12.45
N SER A 66 -6.41 -35.98 -11.18
CA SER A 66 -7.19 -34.81 -10.73
C SER A 66 -6.62 -33.47 -11.20
N SER A 67 -5.31 -33.40 -11.50
CA SER A 67 -4.62 -32.16 -11.84
C SER A 67 -5.13 -31.43 -13.09
N VAL A 68 -5.61 -32.15 -14.11
CA VAL A 68 -6.15 -31.53 -15.33
C VAL A 68 -7.57 -31.00 -15.10
N ILE A 69 -8.38 -31.71 -14.32
CA ILE A 69 -9.75 -31.31 -13.96
C ILE A 69 -9.71 -30.10 -13.01
N GLU A 70 -8.80 -30.11 -12.04
CA GLU A 70 -8.54 -28.98 -11.14
C GLU A 70 -8.05 -27.76 -11.92
N LEU A 71 -7.03 -27.88 -12.77
CA LEU A 71 -6.55 -26.77 -13.60
C LEU A 71 -7.64 -26.22 -14.53
N ARG A 72 -8.51 -27.08 -15.08
CA ARG A 72 -9.65 -26.66 -15.91
C ARG A 72 -10.72 -25.93 -15.10
N SER A 73 -10.96 -26.33 -13.85
CA SER A 73 -11.86 -25.62 -12.93
C SER A 73 -11.33 -24.23 -12.54
N ILE A 74 -10.00 -24.06 -12.56
CA ILE A 74 -9.28 -22.83 -12.21
C ILE A 74 -9.26 -21.82 -13.37
N ILE A 75 -9.20 -22.26 -14.64
CA ILE A 75 -8.80 -21.40 -15.78
C ILE A 75 -9.96 -20.99 -16.75
N LYS A 76 -11.24 -21.24 -16.43
CA LYS A 76 -12.42 -21.06 -17.34
C LYS A 76 -12.45 -22.03 -18.54
N GLU A 77 -13.66 -22.36 -18.99
CA GLU A 77 -14.04 -23.52 -19.81
C GLU A 77 -13.54 -23.57 -21.29
N GLN A 78 -12.55 -22.79 -21.72
CA GLN A 78 -12.18 -22.67 -23.15
C GLN A 78 -11.03 -23.56 -23.63
N ALA A 79 -10.67 -24.58 -22.84
CA ALA A 79 -9.42 -25.30 -23.02
C ALA A 79 -9.61 -26.76 -23.50
N VAL A 80 -8.74 -27.22 -24.41
CA VAL A 80 -8.81 -28.56 -25.03
C VAL A 80 -7.80 -29.50 -24.39
N ASP A 81 -8.23 -30.71 -24.03
CA ASP A 81 -7.36 -31.75 -23.45
C ASP A 81 -6.48 -32.35 -24.55
N ILE A 82 -5.16 -32.28 -24.37
CA ILE A 82 -4.19 -32.81 -25.34
C ILE A 82 -3.19 -33.74 -24.65
N LYS A 83 -2.85 -34.87 -25.31
CA LYS A 83 -1.78 -35.78 -24.93
C LYS A 83 -0.53 -35.48 -25.76
N HIS A 84 0.55 -34.99 -25.15
CA HIS A 84 1.81 -34.72 -25.86
C HIS A 84 3.02 -35.30 -25.10
N GLY A 85 4.00 -35.84 -25.83
CA GLY A 85 5.24 -36.37 -25.25
C GLY A 85 6.24 -35.25 -24.96
N LYS A 86 6.72 -35.12 -23.71
CA LYS A 86 7.76 -34.17 -23.30
C LYS A 86 8.89 -34.87 -22.55
N TYR A 87 10.08 -34.28 -22.50
CA TYR A 87 11.21 -34.81 -21.74
C TYR A 87 11.51 -33.95 -20.52
N LYS A 88 11.90 -34.57 -19.41
CA LYS A 88 12.46 -33.87 -18.24
C LYS A 88 13.97 -34.09 -18.23
N TYR A 89 14.74 -33.01 -18.13
CA TYR A 89 16.19 -33.10 -17.98
C TYR A 89 16.52 -33.50 -16.55
N ASP A 90 17.19 -34.63 -16.38
CA ASP A 90 17.65 -35.08 -15.07
C ASP A 90 18.99 -34.41 -14.76
N PHE A 91 19.00 -33.54 -13.75
CA PHE A 91 20.21 -32.82 -13.33
C PHE A 91 21.27 -33.74 -12.73
N GLU A 92 20.89 -34.90 -12.17
CA GLU A 92 21.83 -35.85 -11.57
C GLU A 92 22.43 -36.79 -12.62
N SER A 93 21.63 -37.27 -13.58
CA SER A 93 22.11 -38.24 -14.59
C SER A 93 22.53 -37.60 -15.93
N LYS A 94 22.26 -36.32 -16.15
CA LYS A 94 22.47 -35.59 -17.43
C LYS A 94 21.75 -36.21 -18.64
N ASP A 95 20.83 -37.15 -18.41
CA ASP A 95 20.06 -37.82 -19.45
C ASP A 95 18.66 -37.18 -19.61
N LEU A 96 18.11 -37.29 -20.83
CA LEU A 96 16.72 -36.88 -21.13
C LEU A 96 15.75 -38.03 -20.85
N LEU A 97 14.85 -37.84 -19.88
CA LEU A 97 13.85 -38.85 -19.50
C LEU A 97 12.56 -38.68 -20.33
N LYS A 98 12.12 -39.76 -21.01
CA LYS A 98 10.88 -39.78 -21.80
C LYS A 98 9.65 -39.71 -20.90
N ARG A 99 8.79 -38.71 -21.09
CA ARG A 99 7.54 -38.53 -20.33
C ARG A 99 6.37 -38.25 -21.27
N GLU A 100 5.23 -38.90 -21.04
CA GLU A 100 3.98 -38.52 -21.69
C GLU A 100 3.28 -37.51 -20.78
N ILE A 101 2.96 -36.32 -21.29
CA ILE A 101 2.37 -35.23 -20.54
C ILE A 101 0.95 -34.99 -21.06
N ARG A 102 -0.03 -35.10 -20.16
CA ARG A 102 -1.40 -34.65 -20.41
C ARG A 102 -1.51 -33.21 -19.94
N GLY A 103 -1.93 -32.33 -20.83
CA GLY A 103 -2.00 -30.90 -20.57
C GLY A 103 -3.18 -30.24 -21.24
N ILE A 104 -3.34 -28.97 -20.92
CA ILE A 104 -4.40 -28.10 -21.41
C ILE A 104 -3.80 -27.17 -22.47
N ALA A 105 -4.39 -27.16 -23.66
CA ALA A 105 -4.01 -26.25 -24.74
C ALA A 105 -4.93 -25.03 -24.79
N PHE A 106 -4.33 -23.87 -25.03
CA PHE A 106 -5.01 -22.57 -25.11
C PHE A 106 -4.89 -21.96 -26.51
N ASN A 107 -5.91 -21.22 -26.94
CA ASN A 107 -5.75 -20.33 -28.09
C ASN A 107 -4.75 -19.20 -27.75
N ASN A 108 -4.26 -18.48 -28.76
CA ASN A 108 -3.19 -17.50 -28.56
C ASN A 108 -3.58 -16.36 -27.61
N LEU A 109 -4.80 -15.82 -27.71
CA LEU A 109 -5.26 -14.70 -26.85
C LEU A 109 -5.40 -15.14 -25.40
N ASP A 110 -6.07 -16.26 -25.16
CA ASP A 110 -6.32 -16.80 -23.82
C ASP A 110 -5.01 -17.23 -23.18
N ALA A 111 -4.09 -17.82 -23.97
CA ALA A 111 -2.74 -18.12 -23.52
C ALA A 111 -2.01 -16.84 -23.07
N PHE A 112 -2.08 -15.77 -23.86
CA PHE A 112 -1.39 -14.52 -23.55
C PHE A 112 -1.95 -13.85 -22.29
N ASP A 113 -3.27 -13.76 -22.18
CA ASP A 113 -3.94 -13.18 -21.00
C ASP A 113 -3.69 -14.01 -19.74
N MET A 114 -3.76 -15.34 -19.85
CA MET A 114 -3.44 -16.25 -18.76
C MET A 114 -2.00 -16.08 -18.27
N ILE A 115 -1.01 -16.11 -19.18
CA ILE A 115 0.41 -16.01 -18.82
C ILE A 115 0.72 -14.67 -18.14
N LEU A 116 0.10 -13.57 -18.58
CA LEU A 116 0.29 -12.24 -17.99
C LEU A 116 -0.35 -12.11 -16.60
N ASN A 117 -1.44 -12.81 -16.33
CA ASN A 117 -2.22 -12.71 -15.09
C ASN A 117 -1.94 -13.81 -14.06
N ILE A 118 -1.20 -14.87 -14.41
CA ILE A 118 -0.84 -15.98 -13.52
C ILE A 118 -0.18 -15.50 -12.21
N ASP A 119 0.65 -14.45 -12.29
CA ASP A 119 1.42 -13.88 -11.16
C ASP A 119 0.55 -13.00 -10.22
N ARG A 120 -0.56 -12.45 -10.73
CA ARG A 120 -1.45 -11.53 -9.98
C ARG A 120 -2.53 -12.25 -9.17
N ASN A 121 -2.77 -13.52 -9.45
CA ASN A 121 -3.93 -14.24 -8.92
C ASN A 121 -3.71 -14.94 -7.56
N ASN A 122 -2.59 -14.68 -6.85
CA ASN A 122 -2.28 -15.25 -5.52
C ASN A 122 -2.65 -16.75 -5.40
N LEU A 123 -1.96 -17.58 -6.17
CA LEU A 123 -2.09 -19.04 -6.07
C LEU A 123 -1.22 -19.51 -4.90
N TYR A 124 -1.76 -19.48 -3.68
CA TYR A 124 -1.05 -19.76 -2.42
C TYR A 124 -0.45 -21.18 -2.30
N GLU A 125 -0.76 -22.11 -3.21
CA GLU A 125 -0.39 -23.53 -3.13
C GLU A 125 0.24 -24.09 -4.44
N ILE A 126 0.53 -23.25 -5.44
CA ILE A 126 1.08 -23.69 -6.74
C ILE A 126 2.49 -23.15 -6.94
N GLU A 127 3.47 -24.05 -7.09
CA GLU A 127 4.84 -23.65 -7.41
C GLU A 127 5.03 -23.53 -8.93
N LEU A 128 5.45 -22.34 -9.40
CA LEU A 128 5.70 -22.10 -10.82
C LEU A 128 7.07 -22.62 -11.25
N SER A 129 7.11 -23.49 -12.26
CA SER A 129 8.35 -24.03 -12.79
C SER A 129 9.19 -23.00 -13.55
N GLY A 130 10.49 -23.29 -13.71
CA GLY A 130 11.40 -22.44 -14.48
C GLY A 130 10.99 -22.24 -15.95
N GLU A 131 10.30 -23.22 -16.54
CA GLU A 131 9.78 -23.14 -17.91
C GLU A 131 8.69 -22.08 -18.02
N LEU A 132 7.72 -22.12 -17.10
CA LEU A 132 6.61 -21.19 -17.09
C LEU A 132 7.08 -19.77 -16.75
N LYS A 133 8.01 -19.63 -15.79
CA LYS A 133 8.66 -18.34 -15.47
C LYS A 133 9.36 -17.72 -16.68
N PHE A 134 10.03 -18.52 -17.50
CA PHE A 134 10.65 -18.03 -18.73
C PHE A 134 9.60 -17.47 -19.70
N TRP A 135 8.52 -18.21 -19.96
CA TRP A 135 7.44 -17.73 -20.85
C TRP A 135 6.68 -16.52 -20.31
N ILE A 136 6.55 -16.37 -18.99
CA ILE A 136 6.01 -15.14 -18.36
C ILE A 136 6.89 -13.93 -18.70
N ILE A 137 8.21 -14.07 -18.61
CA ILE A 137 9.14 -12.97 -18.95
C ILE A 137 9.03 -12.62 -20.44
N VAL A 138 8.97 -13.63 -21.32
CA VAL A 138 8.79 -13.42 -22.76
C VAL A 138 7.45 -12.73 -23.03
N ALA A 139 6.35 -13.14 -22.40
CA ALA A 139 5.04 -12.53 -22.56
C ALA A 139 5.01 -11.07 -22.08
N LYS A 140 5.60 -10.76 -20.91
CA LYS A 140 5.75 -9.39 -20.40
C LYS A 140 6.57 -8.52 -21.37
N PHE A 141 7.61 -9.08 -21.97
CA PHE A 141 8.39 -8.37 -23.00
C PHE A 141 7.59 -8.14 -24.29
N THR A 142 6.80 -9.12 -24.74
CA THR A 142 5.89 -8.94 -25.88
C THR A 142 4.84 -7.86 -25.60
N ALA A 143 4.26 -7.84 -24.41
CA ALA A 143 3.30 -6.80 -24.00
C ALA A 143 3.94 -5.40 -23.99
N GLU A 144 5.18 -5.27 -23.53
CA GLU A 144 5.96 -4.03 -23.61
C GLU A 144 6.10 -3.54 -25.07
N LEU A 145 6.38 -4.44 -26.01
CA LEU A 145 6.47 -4.10 -27.44
C LEU A 145 5.12 -3.63 -28.02
N ILE A 146 4.01 -4.27 -27.63
CA ILE A 146 2.66 -3.88 -28.07
C ILE A 146 2.33 -2.46 -27.55
N ILE A 147 2.54 -2.20 -26.25
CA ILE A 147 2.29 -0.89 -25.62
C ILE A 147 3.14 0.21 -26.25
N LYS A 148 4.35 -0.12 -26.72
CA LYS A 148 5.27 0.80 -27.39
C LYS A 148 5.08 0.86 -28.90
N HIS A 149 4.04 0.22 -29.44
CA HIS A 149 3.71 0.17 -30.88
C HIS A 149 4.89 -0.32 -31.76
N LYS A 150 5.64 -1.33 -31.30
CA LYS A 150 6.83 -1.88 -31.97
C LYS A 150 6.52 -3.09 -32.85
N TYR A 151 5.59 -2.94 -33.78
CA TYR A 151 5.18 -3.99 -34.72
C TYR A 151 4.78 -3.41 -36.08
N LEU A 152 4.89 -4.22 -37.13
CA LEU A 152 4.56 -3.84 -38.51
C LEU A 152 3.78 -4.94 -39.23
N PRO A 153 2.91 -4.57 -40.18
CA PRO A 153 2.23 -5.54 -41.03
C PRO A 153 3.26 -6.25 -41.92
N SER A 154 3.16 -7.57 -41.99
CA SER A 154 4.11 -8.43 -42.70
C SER A 154 3.42 -9.49 -43.53
N LEU A 155 4.16 -10.05 -44.49
CA LEU A 155 3.76 -11.22 -45.28
C LEU A 155 4.66 -12.41 -44.93
N THR A 156 4.04 -13.54 -44.62
CA THR A 156 4.71 -14.82 -44.35
C THR A 156 4.31 -15.85 -45.39
N ILE A 157 5.26 -16.69 -45.79
CA ILE A 157 4.99 -17.80 -46.70
C ILE A 157 4.79 -19.06 -45.86
N ASP A 158 3.58 -19.59 -45.89
CA ASP A 158 3.30 -20.94 -45.41
C ASP A 158 3.86 -21.93 -46.43
N ARG A 159 4.94 -22.61 -46.05
CA ARG A 159 5.63 -23.59 -46.92
C ARG A 159 4.85 -24.89 -47.07
N VAL A 160 3.98 -25.22 -46.11
CA VAL A 160 3.19 -26.45 -46.11
C VAL A 160 2.04 -26.32 -47.10
N ASN A 161 1.27 -25.22 -46.98
CA ASN A 161 0.10 -24.97 -47.83
C ASN A 161 0.41 -24.16 -49.10
N LYS A 162 1.67 -23.72 -49.29
CA LYS A 162 2.12 -22.83 -50.38
C LYS A 162 1.25 -21.57 -50.52
N LYS A 163 0.85 -21.00 -49.39
CA LYS A 163 0.03 -19.78 -49.30
C LYS A 163 0.84 -18.61 -48.72
N VAL A 164 0.43 -17.39 -49.05
CA VAL A 164 0.96 -16.18 -48.43
C VAL A 164 -0.05 -15.68 -47.40
N ASN A 165 0.40 -15.63 -46.15
CA ASN A 165 -0.41 -15.24 -45.00
C ASN A 165 0.00 -13.84 -44.54
N SER A 166 -0.99 -13.04 -44.15
CA SER A 166 -0.78 -11.75 -43.53
C SER A 166 -0.54 -11.92 -42.02
N GLN A 167 0.43 -11.20 -41.47
CA GLN A 167 0.74 -11.29 -40.04
C GLN A 167 1.31 -9.97 -39.51
N TRP A 168 0.88 -9.52 -38.33
CA TRP A 168 1.57 -8.46 -37.60
C TRP A 168 2.79 -9.05 -36.88
N ARG A 169 3.97 -8.50 -37.18
CA ARG A 169 5.23 -8.99 -36.60
C ARG A 169 5.95 -7.89 -35.84
N TRP A 170 6.65 -8.26 -34.78
CA TRP A 170 7.44 -7.29 -34.04
C TRP A 170 8.53 -6.69 -34.95
N HIS A 171 8.75 -5.38 -34.83
CA HIS A 171 9.80 -4.69 -35.56
C HIS A 171 10.33 -3.53 -34.73
N THR A 172 11.65 -3.40 -34.64
CA THR A 172 12.28 -2.30 -33.90
C THR A 172 13.67 -2.01 -34.42
N SER A 173 14.03 -0.73 -34.38
CA SER A 173 15.35 -0.20 -34.70
C SER A 173 16.25 0.03 -33.48
N ASP A 174 15.68 -0.06 -32.28
CA ASP A 174 16.38 0.23 -31.04
C ASP A 174 17.26 -0.97 -30.62
N PRO A 175 18.59 -0.80 -30.50
CA PRO A 175 19.51 -1.85 -30.09
C PRO A 175 19.11 -2.50 -28.76
N LYS A 176 18.50 -1.72 -27.84
CA LYS A 176 18.11 -2.20 -26.51
C LYS A 176 17.13 -3.36 -26.57
N TYR A 177 16.11 -3.28 -27.43
CA TYR A 177 15.11 -4.34 -27.55
C TYR A 177 15.65 -5.55 -28.33
N ILE A 178 16.53 -5.30 -29.30
CA ILE A 178 17.22 -6.36 -30.06
C ILE A 178 18.11 -7.18 -29.12
N ASP A 179 18.89 -6.52 -28.25
CA ASP A 179 19.77 -7.19 -27.30
C ASP A 179 18.98 -7.88 -26.19
N LYS A 180 17.89 -7.27 -25.69
CA LYS A 180 16.97 -7.93 -24.76
C LYS A 180 16.41 -9.23 -25.34
N LYS A 181 16.02 -9.24 -26.62
CA LYS A 181 15.61 -10.48 -27.31
C LYS A 181 16.74 -11.50 -27.40
N LYS A 182 17.96 -11.09 -27.76
CA LYS A 182 19.12 -12.00 -27.81
C LYS A 182 19.40 -12.65 -26.45
N ILE A 183 19.34 -11.87 -25.37
CA ILE A 183 19.51 -12.34 -23.98
C ILE A 183 18.43 -13.36 -23.61
N LEU A 184 17.17 -13.12 -23.97
CA LEU A 184 16.09 -14.09 -23.74
C LEU A 184 16.33 -15.39 -24.52
N CYS A 185 16.75 -15.30 -25.78
CA CYS A 185 17.06 -16.47 -26.60
C CYS A 185 18.24 -17.28 -26.05
N SER A 186 19.31 -16.63 -25.55
CA SER A 186 20.48 -17.30 -25.00
C SER A 186 20.18 -17.99 -23.66
N ASN A 187 19.31 -17.40 -22.85
CA ASN A 187 18.94 -17.92 -21.53
C ASN A 187 17.71 -18.85 -21.54
N MET A 188 17.24 -19.26 -22.71
CA MET A 188 16.10 -20.18 -22.82
C MET A 188 16.44 -21.55 -22.20
N PRO A 189 15.65 -22.06 -21.23
CA PRO A 189 15.84 -23.37 -20.62
C PRO A 189 15.90 -24.50 -21.67
N ALA A 190 16.79 -25.48 -21.45
CA ALA A 190 16.99 -26.58 -22.40
C ALA A 190 15.71 -27.42 -22.60
N THR A 191 14.92 -27.60 -21.56
CA THR A 191 13.65 -28.35 -21.60
C THR A 191 12.59 -27.68 -22.48
N CYS A 192 12.69 -26.38 -22.76
CA CYS A 192 11.81 -25.69 -23.69
C CYS A 192 12.18 -25.88 -25.17
N LYS A 193 13.36 -26.44 -25.49
CA LYS A 193 13.89 -26.52 -26.87
C LYS A 193 13.64 -27.86 -27.57
N SER A 194 13.09 -28.84 -26.85
CA SER A 194 12.91 -30.21 -27.35
C SER A 194 11.48 -30.69 -27.16
N TYR A 195 10.90 -31.28 -28.20
CA TYR A 195 9.66 -32.05 -28.10
C TYR A 195 9.79 -33.35 -28.92
N PHE A 196 8.94 -34.33 -28.61
CA PHE A 196 8.89 -35.59 -29.36
C PHE A 196 7.78 -35.51 -30.41
N ASP A 197 8.14 -35.74 -31.67
CA ASP A 197 7.14 -35.89 -32.72
C ASP A 197 6.55 -37.31 -32.63
N LEU A 198 5.25 -37.39 -32.38
CA LEU A 198 4.53 -38.66 -32.26
C LEU A 198 4.33 -39.37 -33.60
N GLU A 199 4.22 -38.61 -34.69
CA GLU A 199 3.97 -39.15 -36.03
C GLU A 199 5.25 -39.71 -36.64
N ASN A 200 6.34 -38.95 -36.55
CA ASN A 200 7.64 -39.35 -37.10
C ASN A 200 8.48 -40.18 -36.12
N GLN A 201 8.04 -40.34 -34.87
CA GLN A 201 8.77 -41.02 -33.78
C GLN A 201 10.20 -40.50 -33.56
N GLU A 202 10.46 -39.24 -33.89
CA GLU A 202 11.78 -38.62 -33.82
C GLU A 202 11.81 -37.44 -32.84
N PHE A 203 13.03 -37.11 -32.41
CA PHE A 203 13.29 -35.95 -31.56
C PHE A 203 13.48 -34.70 -32.41
N VAL A 204 12.63 -33.71 -32.19
CA VAL A 204 12.76 -32.42 -32.87
C VAL A 204 13.35 -31.40 -31.88
N TYR A 205 14.58 -31.00 -32.14
CA TYR A 205 15.23 -29.89 -31.45
C TYR A 205 14.98 -28.60 -32.24
N THR A 206 14.22 -27.69 -31.64
CA THR A 206 13.92 -26.40 -32.27
C THR A 206 14.89 -25.33 -31.80
N ASN A 207 15.27 -24.44 -32.72
CA ASN A 207 16.13 -23.32 -32.40
C ASN A 207 15.37 -22.35 -31.48
N GLY A 208 15.90 -22.08 -30.28
CA GLY A 208 15.26 -21.18 -29.32
C GLY A 208 14.97 -19.77 -29.86
N THR A 209 15.79 -19.28 -30.81
CA THR A 209 15.51 -18.00 -31.47
C THR A 209 14.24 -18.06 -32.34
N LYS A 210 13.98 -19.20 -32.99
CA LYS A 210 12.79 -19.43 -33.81
C LYS A 210 11.55 -19.54 -32.93
N LEU A 211 11.63 -20.28 -31.81
CA LEU A 211 10.53 -20.44 -30.85
C LEU A 211 10.11 -19.11 -30.23
N VAL A 212 11.06 -18.34 -29.67
CA VAL A 212 10.75 -17.04 -29.05
C VAL A 212 10.20 -16.07 -30.09
N SER A 213 10.77 -16.05 -31.31
CA SER A 213 10.26 -15.17 -32.38
C SER A 213 8.84 -15.55 -32.80
N ASN A 214 8.57 -16.84 -32.96
CA ASN A 214 7.25 -17.35 -33.34
C ASN A 214 6.22 -17.00 -32.25
N PHE A 215 6.52 -17.27 -30.98
CA PHE A 215 5.67 -16.88 -29.87
C PHE A 215 5.36 -15.38 -29.87
N MET A 216 6.38 -14.52 -29.98
CA MET A 216 6.18 -13.06 -30.02
C MET A 216 5.31 -12.64 -31.20
N ASP A 217 5.58 -13.17 -32.40
CA ASP A 217 4.83 -12.86 -33.62
C ASP A 217 3.36 -13.29 -33.50
N CYS A 218 3.09 -14.51 -33.00
CA CYS A 218 1.73 -15.02 -32.81
C CYS A 218 0.94 -14.22 -31.76
N MET A 219 1.56 -13.86 -30.64
CA MET A 219 0.88 -13.08 -29.59
C MET A 219 0.59 -11.65 -30.02
N ILE A 220 1.51 -11.00 -30.74
CA ILE A 220 1.30 -9.66 -31.30
C ILE A 220 0.19 -9.70 -32.35
N ASP A 221 0.26 -10.63 -33.29
CA ASP A 221 -0.75 -10.77 -34.35
C ASP A 221 -2.15 -10.96 -33.78
N SER A 222 -2.28 -11.87 -32.83
CA SER A 222 -3.57 -12.17 -32.20
C SER A 222 -4.11 -10.96 -31.41
N MET A 223 -3.27 -10.30 -30.61
CA MET A 223 -3.68 -9.14 -29.81
C MET A 223 -4.09 -7.94 -30.68
N VAL A 224 -3.31 -7.65 -31.73
CA VAL A 224 -3.60 -6.55 -32.66
C VAL A 224 -4.91 -6.82 -33.41
N ARG A 225 -5.10 -8.02 -33.96
CA ARG A 225 -6.34 -8.40 -34.65
C ARG A 225 -7.56 -8.31 -33.73
N SER A 226 -7.45 -8.82 -32.49
CA SER A 226 -8.56 -8.75 -31.51
C SER A 226 -8.98 -7.31 -31.18
N SER A 227 -8.01 -6.39 -31.11
CA SER A 227 -8.26 -4.97 -30.83
C SER A 227 -8.92 -4.23 -32.00
N CYS A 228 -8.80 -4.77 -33.22
CA CYS A 228 -9.34 -4.17 -34.45
C CYS A 228 -10.73 -4.70 -34.84
N THR A 229 -11.30 -5.65 -34.09
CA THR A 229 -12.62 -6.26 -34.37
C THR A 229 -13.77 -5.24 -34.49
N GLY A 230 -13.67 -4.07 -33.86
CA GLY A 230 -14.64 -2.98 -33.99
C GLY A 230 -14.50 -2.11 -35.24
N ILE A 231 -13.34 -2.11 -35.91
CA ILE A 231 -13.05 -1.30 -37.10
C ILE A 231 -13.60 -1.99 -38.38
N ASN A 232 -13.76 -3.32 -38.34
CA ASN A 232 -14.24 -4.11 -39.48
C ASN A 232 -15.66 -3.74 -39.95
N ASN A 233 -16.46 -3.06 -39.13
CA ASN A 233 -17.81 -2.61 -39.53
C ASN A 233 -17.79 -1.41 -40.49
N GLU A 234 -16.71 -0.61 -40.54
CA GLU A 234 -16.57 0.51 -41.50
C GLU A 234 -15.90 0.07 -42.81
N THR A 235 -15.14 -1.03 -42.79
CA THR A 235 -14.48 -1.57 -44.00
C THR A 235 -15.40 -2.35 -44.93
N ASN A 236 -16.65 -2.63 -44.54
CA ASN A 236 -17.67 -3.17 -45.46
C ASN A 236 -18.00 -2.19 -46.62
N ASN A 237 -17.61 -0.91 -46.51
CA ASN A 237 -17.72 0.06 -47.61
C ASN A 237 -16.58 -0.05 -48.66
N LEU A 238 -15.66 -1.01 -48.52
CA LEU A 238 -14.61 -1.30 -49.52
C LEU A 238 -15.03 -2.36 -50.54
N GLU A 239 -16.28 -2.85 -50.50
CA GLU A 239 -16.81 -3.78 -51.52
C GLU A 239 -16.98 -3.13 -52.90
N ASP A 240 -17.16 -1.80 -52.95
CA ASP A 240 -17.33 -1.05 -54.20
C ASP A 240 -16.02 -0.43 -54.69
N GLY A 241 -15.16 -1.24 -55.30
CA GLY A 241 -14.15 -0.73 -56.22
C GLY A 241 -12.83 -1.49 -56.24
N LEU A 242 -12.71 -2.38 -57.22
CA LEU A 242 -11.43 -2.85 -57.82
C LEU A 242 -10.47 -3.62 -56.90
N SER A 243 -10.54 -4.95 -56.99
CA SER A 243 -9.43 -5.91 -57.21
C SER A 243 -7.97 -5.41 -57.06
N ASN A 244 -7.60 -4.82 -55.93
CA ASN A 244 -6.24 -4.40 -55.63
C ASN A 244 -5.61 -5.32 -54.60
N LEU A 245 -4.40 -5.82 -54.89
CA LEU A 245 -3.64 -6.71 -54.03
C LEU A 245 -3.40 -6.14 -52.63
N SER A 246 -3.21 -4.82 -52.55
CA SER A 246 -3.06 -4.06 -51.31
C SER A 246 -4.33 -4.04 -50.46
N SER A 247 -5.52 -3.92 -51.07
CA SER A 247 -6.81 -3.99 -50.36
C SER A 247 -7.06 -5.37 -49.77
N ASN A 248 -6.77 -6.43 -50.54
CA ASN A 248 -6.85 -7.81 -50.06
C ASN A 248 -5.87 -8.10 -48.91
N TRP A 249 -4.67 -7.52 -48.96
CA TRP A 249 -3.71 -7.62 -47.87
C TRP A 249 -4.15 -6.87 -46.61
N MET A 250 -4.68 -5.66 -46.76
CA MET A 250 -5.23 -4.89 -45.64
C MET A 250 -6.43 -5.60 -45.01
N PHE A 251 -7.38 -6.08 -45.82
CA PHE A 251 -8.51 -6.87 -45.34
C PHE A 251 -8.03 -8.11 -44.58
N SER A 252 -7.09 -8.87 -45.16
CA SER A 252 -6.52 -10.05 -44.53
C SER A 252 -5.77 -9.75 -43.23
N LEU A 253 -5.17 -8.55 -43.05
CA LEU A 253 -4.48 -8.15 -41.82
C LEU A 253 -5.42 -7.86 -40.63
N PHE A 254 -6.69 -7.56 -40.90
CA PHE A 254 -7.69 -7.24 -39.88
C PHE A 254 -8.79 -8.31 -39.75
N SER A 255 -8.82 -9.33 -40.63
CA SER A 255 -9.68 -10.51 -40.51
C SER A 255 -9.20 -11.48 -39.43
N GLU A 256 -10.08 -12.39 -38.99
CA GLU A 256 -9.72 -13.46 -38.05
C GLU A 256 -8.79 -14.51 -38.68
N LEU A 257 -8.95 -14.76 -39.98
CA LEU A 257 -8.10 -15.68 -40.73
C LEU A 257 -6.95 -14.92 -41.43
N PRO A 258 -5.70 -15.41 -41.34
CA PRO A 258 -4.54 -14.77 -41.96
C PRO A 258 -4.39 -15.10 -43.46
N ASP A 259 -5.26 -15.97 -43.99
CA ASP A 259 -5.23 -16.42 -45.39
C ASP A 259 -5.61 -15.28 -46.34
N MET A 260 -4.83 -15.10 -47.40
CA MET A 260 -5.21 -14.28 -48.54
C MET A 260 -5.64 -15.17 -49.70
N PRO A 261 -6.90 -15.09 -50.18
CA PRO A 261 -7.37 -15.84 -51.34
C PRO A 261 -6.89 -15.17 -52.64
N ILE A 262 -5.59 -15.28 -52.94
CA ILE A 262 -4.96 -14.70 -54.15
C ILE A 262 -4.24 -15.77 -54.98
N SER A 263 -4.23 -15.56 -56.30
CA SER A 263 -3.58 -16.43 -57.28
C SER A 263 -2.05 -16.51 -57.06
N THR A 264 -1.42 -17.61 -57.50
CA THR A 264 0.03 -17.81 -57.32
C THR A 264 0.89 -16.73 -57.99
N SER A 265 0.44 -16.17 -59.13
CA SER A 265 1.15 -15.08 -59.82
C SER A 265 1.05 -13.76 -59.04
N ASP A 266 -0.08 -13.52 -58.39
CA ASP A 266 -0.33 -12.33 -57.58
C ASP A 266 0.35 -12.38 -56.21
N GLN A 267 0.51 -13.58 -55.64
CA GLN A 267 1.34 -13.80 -54.45
C GLN A 267 2.80 -13.35 -54.67
N ILE A 268 3.37 -13.57 -55.87
CA ILE A 268 4.73 -13.14 -56.19
C ILE A 268 4.81 -11.61 -56.34
N LYS A 269 3.81 -10.99 -56.97
CA LYS A 269 3.75 -9.53 -57.14
C LYS A 269 3.69 -8.82 -55.78
N ILE A 270 2.78 -9.24 -54.90
CA ILE A 270 2.61 -8.59 -53.60
C ILE A 270 3.84 -8.78 -52.70
N LEU A 271 4.52 -9.92 -52.76
CA LEU A 271 5.79 -10.12 -52.03
C LEU A 271 6.90 -9.20 -52.55
N LYS A 272 6.93 -8.90 -53.86
CA LYS A 272 7.90 -7.97 -54.45
C LYS A 272 7.61 -6.52 -54.04
N GLU A 273 6.34 -6.13 -54.03
CA GLU A 273 5.91 -4.81 -53.56
C GLU A 273 6.15 -4.61 -52.07
N TYR A 274 5.79 -5.61 -51.26
CA TYR A 274 6.08 -5.62 -49.83
C TYR A 274 7.58 -5.50 -49.54
N LYS A 275 8.43 -6.22 -50.30
CA LYS A 275 9.89 -6.11 -50.16
C LYS A 275 10.39 -4.69 -50.45
N LYS A 276 9.87 -4.03 -51.50
CA LYS A 276 10.20 -2.63 -51.80
C LYS A 276 9.69 -1.67 -50.71
N TRP A 277 8.52 -1.93 -50.16
CA TRP A 277 7.92 -1.10 -49.12
C TRP A 277 8.65 -1.19 -47.78
N ILE A 278 9.13 -2.39 -47.41
CA ILE A 278 9.87 -2.59 -46.16
C ILE A 278 11.36 -2.21 -46.26
N GLU A 279 11.89 -2.06 -47.47
CA GLU A 279 13.31 -1.76 -47.73
C GLU A 279 13.80 -0.46 -47.04
N PRO A 280 13.05 0.66 -47.04
CA PRO A 280 13.42 1.90 -46.32
C PRO A 280 13.23 1.81 -44.80
N ILE A 281 12.60 0.74 -44.30
CA ILE A 281 12.29 0.52 -42.89
C ILE A 281 13.27 -0.47 -42.27
N LYS A 282 13.68 -1.49 -43.03
CA LYS A 282 14.86 -2.27 -42.69
C LYS A 282 16.02 -1.30 -42.60
N ILE A 283 16.49 -1.07 -41.38
CA ILE A 283 17.83 -0.53 -41.16
C ILE A 283 18.73 -1.39 -42.06
N LYS A 284 19.27 -0.81 -43.14
CA LYS A 284 20.45 -1.41 -43.73
C LYS A 284 21.36 -1.60 -42.52
N ASN A 285 21.77 -2.83 -42.23
CA ASN A 285 22.93 -3.09 -41.37
C ASN A 285 24.12 -2.47 -42.10
N ASN A 286 24.15 -1.15 -42.07
CA ASN A 286 25.12 -0.31 -42.68
C ASN A 286 26.28 -0.45 -41.71
N ASN A 287 27.25 -1.29 -42.10
CA ASN A 287 28.55 -1.49 -41.46
C ASN A 287 29.34 -0.19 -41.22
N PHE A 288 28.76 0.97 -41.51
CA PHE A 288 29.31 2.27 -41.27
C PHE A 288 29.17 2.68 -39.80
N LYS A 289 30.30 3.15 -39.24
CA LYS A 289 30.46 3.58 -37.85
C LYS A 289 29.77 4.89 -37.50
N PHE A 290 29.23 5.64 -38.46
CA PHE A 290 28.63 6.97 -38.23
C PHE A 290 27.12 6.98 -38.49
N ARG A 291 26.41 8.08 -38.18
CA ARG A 291 24.98 8.37 -38.44
C ARG A 291 24.77 9.88 -38.59
N THR A 292 23.80 10.31 -39.39
CA THR A 292 23.43 11.73 -39.48
C THR A 292 22.70 12.19 -38.21
N CYS A 293 23.02 13.39 -37.74
CA CYS A 293 22.54 13.99 -36.51
C CYS A 293 22.02 15.41 -36.78
N PHE A 294 20.81 15.68 -36.29
CA PHE A 294 20.14 16.98 -36.39
C PHE A 294 20.26 17.73 -35.06
N LYS A 295 20.92 18.88 -35.09
CA LYS A 295 21.06 19.74 -33.90
C LYS A 295 20.19 20.98 -34.06
N VAL A 296 19.20 21.10 -33.18
CA VAL A 296 18.27 22.24 -33.19
C VAL A 296 18.88 23.38 -32.39
N ASN A 297 19.12 24.50 -33.05
CA ASN A 297 19.65 25.71 -32.45
C ASN A 297 18.53 26.76 -32.32
N PRO A 298 18.20 27.22 -31.10
CA PRO A 298 17.27 28.32 -30.92
C PRO A 298 17.92 29.65 -31.35
N PRO A 299 17.14 30.62 -31.86
CA PRO A 299 17.67 31.91 -32.28
C PRO A 299 18.13 32.74 -31.08
N ARG A 300 19.24 33.47 -31.25
CA ARG A 300 19.82 34.35 -30.21
C ARG A 300 19.23 35.77 -30.22
N ARG A 301 18.70 36.24 -31.36
CA ARG A 301 18.01 37.53 -31.58
C ARG A 301 16.85 37.33 -32.57
N GLU A 302 16.36 38.37 -33.27
CA GLU A 302 15.30 38.32 -34.32
C GLU A 302 15.70 37.47 -35.57
N GLU A 303 16.37 36.34 -35.35
CA GLU A 303 16.78 35.38 -36.37
C GLU A 303 15.84 34.18 -36.34
N ASP A 304 15.82 33.41 -37.42
CA ASP A 304 15.02 32.18 -37.53
C ASP A 304 15.66 31.02 -36.75
N TRP A 305 14.85 30.02 -36.38
CA TRP A 305 15.36 28.78 -35.80
C TRP A 305 16.18 28.01 -36.83
N THR A 306 17.25 27.32 -36.44
CA THR A 306 18.04 26.52 -37.38
C THR A 306 18.22 25.07 -36.93
N ILE A 307 18.15 24.14 -37.88
CA ILE A 307 18.63 22.77 -37.72
C ILE A 307 19.98 22.66 -38.42
N GLU A 308 21.03 22.45 -37.63
CA GLU A 308 22.38 22.18 -38.11
C GLU A 308 22.58 20.68 -38.37
N TYR A 309 23.17 20.34 -39.53
CA TYR A 309 23.43 18.97 -39.93
C TYR A 309 24.84 18.51 -39.53
N LEU A 310 24.93 17.34 -38.89
CA LEU A 310 26.17 16.77 -38.36
C LEU A 310 26.25 15.27 -38.69
N LEU A 311 27.46 14.73 -38.83
CA LEU A 311 27.72 13.29 -38.88
C LEU A 311 28.32 12.84 -37.53
N GLN A 312 27.60 11.98 -36.81
CA GLN A 312 27.93 11.51 -35.47
C GLN A 312 28.40 10.06 -35.48
N ASP A 313 29.42 9.71 -34.69
CA ASP A 313 29.86 8.31 -34.51
C ASP A 313 28.86 7.49 -33.67
N LYS A 314 28.66 6.21 -34.00
CA LYS A 314 27.73 5.29 -33.34
C LYS A 314 28.28 4.73 -32.03
N ASP A 315 29.61 4.59 -31.92
CA ASP A 315 30.29 4.07 -30.75
C ASP A 315 30.63 5.20 -29.76
N ASP A 316 30.98 6.38 -30.28
CA ASP A 316 31.28 7.58 -29.49
C ASP A 316 30.43 8.79 -29.92
N LEU A 317 29.33 9.01 -29.20
CA LEU A 317 28.36 10.07 -29.49
C LEU A 317 28.92 11.49 -29.35
N SER A 318 30.10 11.68 -28.77
CA SER A 318 30.73 13.00 -28.64
C SER A 318 31.41 13.48 -29.93
N LEU A 319 31.79 12.54 -30.81
CA LEU A 319 32.45 12.83 -32.08
C LEU A 319 31.41 13.22 -33.13
N MET A 320 31.45 14.49 -33.55
CA MET A 320 30.52 15.08 -34.50
C MET A 320 31.27 15.87 -35.57
N LEU A 321 31.03 15.54 -36.84
CA LEU A 321 31.59 16.23 -38.01
C LEU A 321 30.51 17.16 -38.60
N PRO A 322 30.69 18.50 -38.59
CA PRO A 322 29.73 19.44 -39.17
C PRO A 322 29.61 19.32 -40.69
N ALA A 323 28.40 19.46 -41.23
CA ALA A 323 28.15 19.44 -42.67
C ALA A 323 28.99 20.46 -43.44
N LYS A 324 29.27 21.62 -42.85
CA LYS A 324 30.14 22.64 -43.45
C LYS A 324 31.53 22.08 -43.84
N MET A 325 32.18 21.33 -42.95
CA MET A 325 33.48 20.71 -43.24
C MET A 325 33.38 19.60 -44.29
N ILE A 326 32.23 18.92 -44.36
CA ILE A 326 31.99 17.83 -45.32
C ILE A 326 31.91 18.36 -46.75
N PHE A 327 31.34 19.54 -46.96
CA PHE A 327 31.22 20.14 -48.28
C PHE A 327 32.41 21.05 -48.67
N GLU A 328 33.23 21.48 -47.70
CA GLU A 328 34.47 22.23 -47.95
C GLU A 328 35.63 21.33 -48.43
N GLU A 329 35.68 20.06 -47.99
CA GLU A 329 36.67 19.08 -48.44
C GLU A 329 36.12 18.18 -49.55
N SER A 330 36.63 18.30 -50.78
CA SER A 330 36.26 17.47 -51.94
C SER A 330 37.03 16.15 -51.97
N VAL A 331 37.04 15.40 -50.86
CA VAL A 331 37.83 14.16 -50.71
C VAL A 331 36.91 13.01 -50.30
N ASP A 332 37.08 11.84 -50.94
CA ASP A 332 36.31 10.62 -50.65
C ASP A 332 36.48 10.12 -49.20
N THR A 333 37.50 10.60 -48.49
CA THR A 333 37.77 10.27 -47.09
C THR A 333 38.20 11.47 -46.26
N ILE A 334 37.39 11.85 -45.26
CA ILE A 334 37.71 12.90 -44.29
C ILE A 334 38.26 12.25 -43.02
N THR A 335 39.38 12.75 -42.49
CA THR A 335 39.95 12.24 -41.23
C THR A 335 39.75 13.26 -40.13
N TYR A 336 38.89 12.96 -39.15
CA TYR A 336 38.57 13.86 -38.03
C TYR A 336 38.82 13.15 -36.70
N LEU A 337 39.61 13.76 -35.81
CA LEU A 337 39.97 13.21 -34.48
C LEU A 337 40.43 11.73 -34.54
N ASN A 338 41.33 11.39 -35.47
CA ASN A 338 41.87 10.05 -35.73
C ASN A 338 40.86 8.98 -36.21
N LYS A 339 39.65 9.38 -36.65
CA LYS A 339 38.68 8.49 -37.33
C LYS A 339 38.48 8.90 -38.79
N LYS A 340 38.42 7.91 -39.68
CA LYS A 340 38.18 8.09 -41.12
C LYS A 340 36.68 8.00 -41.44
N PHE A 341 36.17 9.01 -42.15
CA PHE A 341 34.81 9.10 -42.67
C PHE A 341 34.85 8.88 -44.18
N ASN A 342 34.35 7.74 -44.65
CA ASN A 342 34.32 7.42 -46.09
C ASN A 342 33.03 7.96 -46.72
N ASN A 343 33.13 8.60 -47.88
CA ASN A 343 32.06 9.23 -48.66
C ASN A 343 31.03 10.01 -47.81
N PRO A 344 31.48 10.98 -46.99
CA PRO A 344 30.59 11.68 -46.06
C PRO A 344 29.52 12.53 -46.76
N GLN A 345 29.81 13.06 -47.95
CA GLN A 345 28.88 13.88 -48.75
C GLN A 345 27.68 13.07 -49.28
N GLU A 346 27.94 11.99 -50.04
CA GLU A 346 26.89 11.12 -50.58
C GLU A 346 25.98 10.61 -49.46
N ARG A 347 26.60 10.22 -48.35
CA ARG A 347 25.89 9.73 -47.18
C ARG A 347 24.97 10.77 -46.55
N LEU A 348 25.46 11.99 -46.34
CA LEU A 348 24.67 13.06 -45.75
C LEU A 348 23.47 13.38 -46.65
N LEU A 349 23.65 13.40 -47.97
CA LEU A 349 22.58 13.63 -48.94
C LEU A 349 21.55 12.49 -48.97
N GLU A 350 21.98 11.23 -48.93
CA GLU A 350 21.07 10.07 -48.80
C GLU A 350 20.21 10.17 -47.53
N ASP A 351 20.86 10.48 -46.40
CA ASP A 351 20.21 10.60 -45.09
C ASP A 351 19.24 11.81 -45.06
N LEU A 352 19.61 12.95 -45.66
CA LEU A 352 18.75 14.13 -45.77
C LEU A 352 17.55 13.89 -46.70
N ALA A 353 17.70 13.15 -47.79
CA ALA A 353 16.59 12.78 -48.68
C ALA A 353 15.59 11.82 -48.01
N VAL A 354 16.03 11.01 -47.04
CA VAL A 354 15.13 10.22 -46.20
C VAL A 354 14.46 11.09 -45.14
N ALA A 355 15.20 12.01 -44.54
CA ALA A 355 14.69 12.92 -43.50
C ALA A 355 13.67 13.92 -44.02
N SER A 356 13.81 14.42 -45.26
CA SER A 356 12.86 15.35 -45.89
C SER A 356 11.45 14.75 -46.04
N LYS A 357 11.35 13.43 -46.22
CA LYS A 357 10.05 12.73 -46.27
C LYS A 357 9.34 12.68 -44.91
N ILE A 358 10.07 12.86 -43.82
CA ILE A 358 9.55 12.83 -42.44
C ILE A 358 9.28 14.26 -41.95
N PHE A 359 10.11 15.21 -42.35
CA PHE A 359 9.97 16.63 -42.01
C PHE A 359 10.25 17.50 -43.22
N ILE A 360 9.15 17.95 -43.85
CA ILE A 360 9.14 18.70 -45.12
C ILE A 360 10.10 19.90 -45.13
N PRO A 361 10.27 20.71 -44.06
CA PRO A 361 11.18 21.85 -44.10
C PRO A 361 12.64 21.52 -44.44
N ILE A 362 13.12 20.29 -44.20
CA ILE A 362 14.46 19.85 -44.61
C ILE A 362 14.62 19.85 -46.14
N GLU A 363 13.53 19.63 -46.88
CA GLU A 363 13.54 19.69 -48.35
C GLU A 363 13.98 21.07 -48.87
N ARG A 364 13.66 22.16 -48.14
CA ARG A 364 14.08 23.52 -48.50
C ARG A 364 15.61 23.64 -48.58
N SER A 365 16.31 22.98 -47.66
CA SER A 365 17.79 23.00 -47.63
C SER A 365 18.43 22.20 -48.76
N LEU A 366 17.72 21.24 -49.35
CA LEU A 366 18.24 20.40 -50.45
C LEU A 366 18.25 21.13 -51.81
N TYR A 367 17.60 22.29 -51.92
CA TYR A 367 17.70 23.15 -53.11
C TYR A 367 18.99 23.96 -53.14
N ASP A 368 19.68 24.11 -52.01
CA ASP A 368 20.97 24.77 -51.94
C ASP A 368 22.07 23.81 -52.43
N SER A 369 23.08 24.35 -53.12
CA SER A 369 24.23 23.57 -53.60
C SER A 369 25.07 23.00 -52.45
N VAL A 370 24.92 23.53 -51.23
CA VAL A 370 25.66 23.13 -50.03
C VAL A 370 24.70 23.11 -48.83
N PRO A 371 23.96 22.00 -48.60
CA PRO A 371 22.98 21.91 -47.52
C PRO A 371 23.68 21.77 -46.15
N ILE A 372 23.89 22.91 -45.47
CA ILE A 372 24.55 22.95 -44.13
C ILE A 372 23.51 23.01 -43.01
N GLU A 373 22.45 23.78 -43.21
CA GLU A 373 21.42 24.04 -42.21
C GLU A 373 20.03 24.22 -42.84
N CYS A 374 18.98 24.06 -42.04
CA CYS A 374 17.60 24.35 -42.41
C CYS A 374 17.01 25.42 -41.49
N LYS A 375 16.49 26.51 -42.07
CA LYS A 375 15.79 27.57 -41.36
C LYS A 375 14.33 27.19 -41.12
N LEU A 376 13.87 27.41 -39.89
CA LEU A 376 12.54 27.06 -39.41
C LEU A 376 11.85 28.28 -38.81
N SER A 377 10.55 28.36 -39.06
CA SER A 377 9.65 29.20 -38.26
C SER A 377 9.47 28.64 -36.84
N GLU A 378 8.96 29.46 -35.91
CA GLU A 378 8.63 29.01 -34.56
C GLU A 378 7.64 27.82 -34.55
N GLU A 379 6.63 27.84 -35.41
CA GLU A 379 5.66 26.75 -35.50
C GLU A 379 6.29 25.44 -36.03
N GLU A 380 7.18 25.55 -37.02
CA GLU A 380 7.91 24.40 -37.58
C GLU A 380 8.92 23.84 -36.58
N ALA A 381 9.60 24.69 -35.80
CA ALA A 381 10.50 24.26 -34.74
C ALA A 381 9.76 23.50 -33.63
N TYR A 382 8.54 23.95 -33.28
CA TYR A 382 7.69 23.22 -32.34
C TYR A 382 7.26 21.85 -32.87
N SER A 383 6.78 21.82 -34.11
CA SER A 383 6.39 20.58 -34.78
C SER A 383 7.56 19.59 -34.83
N PHE A 384 8.76 20.08 -35.16
CA PHE A 384 9.98 19.27 -35.15
C PHE A 384 10.26 18.66 -33.78
N LEU A 385 10.31 19.48 -32.72
CA LEU A 385 10.66 19.01 -31.37
C LEU A 385 9.61 18.08 -30.76
N ARG A 386 8.32 18.27 -31.09
CA ARG A 386 7.21 17.48 -30.55
C ARG A 386 7.02 16.15 -31.28
N GLU A 387 7.05 16.17 -32.61
CA GLU A 387 6.59 15.04 -33.44
C GLU A 387 7.74 14.50 -34.30
N SER A 388 8.31 15.31 -35.19
CA SER A 388 9.25 14.84 -36.20
C SER A 388 10.56 14.31 -35.61
N ALA A 389 11.04 14.88 -34.50
CA ALA A 389 12.22 14.41 -33.80
C ALA A 389 12.04 12.97 -33.29
N TYR A 390 10.85 12.59 -32.83
CA TYR A 390 10.61 11.21 -32.42
C TYR A 390 10.77 10.24 -33.59
N PHE A 391 10.15 10.55 -34.74
CA PHE A 391 10.20 9.72 -35.94
C PHE A 391 11.60 9.62 -36.57
N LEU A 392 12.35 10.73 -36.59
CA LEU A 392 13.74 10.73 -37.07
C LEU A 392 14.64 9.88 -36.17
N LYS A 393 14.46 9.94 -34.85
CA LYS A 393 15.20 9.10 -33.91
C LYS A 393 14.88 7.60 -34.09
N GLU A 394 13.62 7.26 -34.35
CA GLU A 394 13.21 5.88 -34.68
C GLU A 394 13.88 5.36 -35.97
N LYS A 395 14.14 6.22 -36.95
CA LYS A 395 14.88 5.86 -38.17
C LYS A 395 16.40 5.76 -37.99
N GLY A 396 16.91 5.99 -36.78
CA GLY A 396 18.32 5.85 -36.44
C GLY A 396 19.13 7.14 -36.53
N PHE A 397 18.50 8.29 -36.78
CA PHE A 397 19.17 9.59 -36.77
C PHE A 397 19.51 10.06 -35.35
N GLY A 398 20.62 10.77 -35.20
CA GLY A 398 20.97 11.50 -33.98
C GLY A 398 20.11 12.76 -33.86
N ILE A 399 19.68 13.11 -32.65
CA ILE A 399 18.97 14.36 -32.41
C ILE A 399 19.51 15.00 -31.15
N ILE A 400 19.94 16.25 -31.30
CA ILE A 400 20.41 17.10 -30.21
C ILE A 400 19.37 18.19 -30.02
N THR A 401 18.55 18.03 -28.99
CA THR A 401 17.58 19.04 -28.58
C THR A 401 18.24 20.07 -27.65
N PRO A 402 17.71 21.31 -27.59
CA PRO A 402 18.18 22.31 -26.65
C PRO A 402 18.01 21.85 -25.20
N ALA A 403 18.88 22.31 -24.31
CA ALA A 403 18.91 21.88 -22.90
C ALA A 403 17.57 22.13 -22.16
N TRP A 404 16.88 23.22 -22.48
CA TRP A 404 15.60 23.61 -21.87
C TRP A 404 14.42 22.73 -22.33
N TRP A 405 14.50 22.02 -23.45
CA TRP A 405 13.42 21.13 -23.93
C TRP A 405 13.26 19.86 -23.09
N LYS A 406 14.35 19.38 -22.47
CA LYS A 406 14.32 18.14 -21.68
C LYS A 406 13.69 18.29 -20.30
N LYS A 407 13.51 19.52 -19.81
CA LYS A 407 12.91 19.83 -18.52
C LYS A 407 11.78 20.85 -18.70
N PRO A 408 10.50 20.43 -18.70
CA PRO A 408 9.40 21.39 -18.70
C PRO A 408 9.55 22.27 -17.48
N SER A 409 9.42 23.57 -17.67
CA SER A 409 9.58 24.51 -16.56
C SER A 409 8.36 24.45 -15.67
N ARG A 410 8.59 24.45 -14.36
CA ARG A 410 7.51 24.39 -13.38
C ARG A 410 7.01 25.80 -13.14
N LEU A 411 5.73 26.00 -13.42
CA LEU A 411 4.98 27.14 -12.92
C LEU A 411 4.76 26.93 -11.43
N SER A 412 5.17 27.91 -10.64
CA SER A 412 4.87 27.95 -9.23
C SER A 412 4.13 29.23 -8.88
N VAL A 413 3.44 29.21 -7.74
CA VAL A 413 2.84 30.41 -7.18
C VAL A 413 3.53 30.74 -5.86
N LYS A 414 4.04 31.97 -5.75
CA LYS A 414 4.59 32.55 -4.53
C LYS A 414 3.49 33.27 -3.78
N LEU A 415 3.43 33.07 -2.47
CA LEU A 415 2.51 33.76 -1.57
C LEU A 415 3.24 34.93 -0.91
N LYS A 416 2.69 36.14 -1.00
CA LYS A 416 3.20 37.31 -0.27
C LYS A 416 2.13 37.88 0.65
N ASP A 417 2.41 37.95 1.95
CA ASP A 417 1.52 38.56 2.94
C ASP A 417 1.47 40.09 2.76
N LYS A 418 0.27 40.66 2.74
CA LYS A 418 0.06 42.12 2.66
C LYS A 418 0.22 42.85 3.98
N ASN A 419 0.07 42.18 5.12
CA ASN A 419 -0.05 42.84 6.43
C ASN A 419 1.19 42.66 7.31
N HIS A 420 2.30 43.29 6.92
CA HIS A 420 3.44 43.50 7.81
C HIS A 420 3.79 44.99 7.92
N THR A 421 2.98 45.73 8.68
CA THR A 421 3.39 47.02 9.26
C THR A 421 3.43 46.90 10.78
N THR A 422 4.67 46.83 11.28
CA THR A 422 5.14 47.37 12.58
C THR A 422 4.17 47.38 13.77
N ASN A 423 4.25 46.35 14.63
CA ASN A 423 4.40 46.53 16.09
C ASN A 423 4.77 45.19 16.74
N THR A 424 6.06 45.08 17.07
CA THR A 424 6.70 43.92 17.68
C THR A 424 6.34 43.80 19.18
N ASN A 425 6.11 42.56 19.61
CA ASN A 425 6.17 42.02 20.98
C ASN A 425 4.88 41.74 21.78
N LEU A 426 3.67 42.20 21.39
CA LEU A 426 2.45 41.86 22.15
C LEU A 426 1.36 41.10 21.36
N ALA A 427 1.37 41.13 20.01
CA ALA A 427 0.34 40.50 19.18
C ALA A 427 0.73 39.15 18.55
N VAL A 428 1.99 38.69 18.70
CA VAL A 428 2.50 37.48 18.02
C VAL A 428 1.81 36.18 18.50
N LYS A 429 1.26 36.15 19.72
CA LYS A 429 0.62 34.95 20.30
C LYS A 429 -0.78 34.64 19.75
N SER A 430 -1.52 35.60 19.20
CA SER A 430 -2.89 35.37 18.72
C SER A 430 -3.02 35.26 17.19
N LEU A 431 -1.92 35.38 16.45
CA LEU A 431 -1.93 35.47 14.99
C LEU A 431 -1.94 34.10 14.29
N PHE A 432 -1.66 32.99 14.99
CA PHE A 432 -1.40 31.69 14.35
C PHE A 432 -2.38 30.57 14.75
N ASN A 433 -3.66 30.87 14.85
CA ASN A 433 -4.71 29.84 14.99
C ASN A 433 -5.10 29.29 13.59
N MET A 434 -5.62 28.06 13.52
CA MET A 434 -6.09 27.42 12.28
C MET A 434 -7.16 28.24 11.54
N ASP A 435 -7.96 28.99 12.29
CA ASP A 435 -9.02 29.87 11.78
C ASP A 435 -8.52 31.27 11.39
N THR A 436 -7.24 31.61 11.66
CA THR A 436 -6.71 32.91 11.24
C THR A 436 -6.72 33.00 9.72
N ILE A 437 -7.33 34.05 9.21
CA ILE A 437 -7.39 34.34 7.79
C ILE A 437 -6.16 35.18 7.41
N LEU A 438 -5.33 34.65 6.52
CA LEU A 438 -4.20 35.38 5.94
C LEU A 438 -4.62 36.04 4.63
N GLU A 439 -4.25 37.31 4.45
CA GLU A 439 -4.40 38.03 3.18
C GLU A 439 -3.13 37.82 2.35
N TYR A 440 -3.27 37.12 1.22
CA TYR A 440 -2.15 36.81 0.34
C TYR A 440 -2.27 37.53 -1.00
N ASP A 441 -1.11 37.81 -1.58
CA ASP A 441 -0.90 38.19 -2.97
C ASP A 441 -0.22 37.02 -3.69
N TRP A 442 -0.96 36.35 -4.59
CA TRP A 442 -0.40 35.26 -5.40
C TRP A 442 0.43 35.85 -6.54
N ARG A 443 1.73 35.59 -6.54
CA ARG A 443 2.63 35.95 -7.64
C ARG A 443 3.03 34.71 -8.40
N LEU A 444 2.91 34.78 -9.73
CA LEU A 444 3.33 33.68 -10.59
C LEU A 444 4.85 33.69 -10.71
N ALA A 445 5.46 32.54 -10.50
CA ALA A 445 6.87 32.31 -10.69
C ALA A 445 7.10 31.19 -11.70
N LEU A 446 8.17 31.30 -12.49
CA LEU A 446 8.60 30.28 -13.44
C LEU A 446 10.01 29.85 -13.06
N ASN A 447 10.17 28.59 -12.64
CA ASN A 447 11.41 28.08 -12.05
C ASN A 447 11.96 28.98 -10.91
N GLY A 448 11.07 29.53 -10.06
CA GLY A 448 11.41 30.38 -8.92
C GLY A 448 11.53 31.89 -9.21
N ASN A 449 11.52 32.31 -10.48
CA ASN A 449 11.60 33.73 -10.87
C ASN A 449 10.21 34.34 -11.09
N GLU A 450 9.93 35.50 -10.47
CA GLU A 450 8.65 36.21 -10.63
C GLU A 450 8.40 36.66 -12.08
N ILE A 451 7.17 36.41 -12.56
CA ILE A 451 6.64 36.87 -13.85
C ILE A 451 5.72 38.07 -13.60
N SER A 452 5.87 39.14 -14.36
CA SER A 452 4.95 40.30 -14.30
C SER A 452 3.60 40.01 -14.95
N GLU A 453 2.57 40.77 -14.57
CA GLU A 453 1.22 40.60 -15.13
C GLU A 453 1.17 40.82 -16.66
N LYS A 454 1.94 41.79 -17.16
CA LYS A 454 2.08 42.06 -18.60
C LYS A 454 2.78 40.90 -19.34
N GLU A 455 3.72 40.22 -18.68
CA GLU A 455 4.38 39.04 -19.25
C GLU A 455 3.43 37.84 -19.26
N PHE A 456 2.64 37.63 -18.20
CA PHE A 456 1.63 36.57 -18.16
C PHE A 456 0.54 36.73 -19.22
N ASP A 457 0.03 37.95 -19.44
CA ASP A 457 -0.99 38.19 -20.47
C ASP A 457 -0.42 38.01 -21.89
N LYS A 458 0.87 38.29 -22.10
CA LYS A 458 1.57 37.93 -23.35
C LYS A 458 1.65 36.41 -23.53
N ILE A 459 1.99 35.69 -22.46
CA ILE A 459 2.08 34.22 -22.45
C ILE A 459 0.72 33.56 -22.72
N SER A 460 -0.37 34.09 -22.18
CA SER A 460 -1.72 33.53 -22.38
C SER A 460 -2.26 33.71 -23.80
N ASN A 461 -1.77 34.71 -24.53
CA ASN A 461 -2.24 35.04 -25.88
C ASN A 461 -1.43 34.33 -26.98
N LEU A 462 -0.28 33.73 -26.66
CA LEU A 462 0.53 32.98 -27.61
C LEU A 462 -0.04 31.58 -27.86
N LYS A 463 -0.08 31.17 -29.14
CA LYS A 463 -0.58 29.84 -29.56
C LYS A 463 0.48 28.73 -29.44
N VAL A 464 1.76 29.10 -29.28
CA VAL A 464 2.91 28.17 -29.25
C VAL A 464 3.44 28.06 -27.80
N PRO A 465 3.75 26.85 -27.30
CA PRO A 465 4.09 26.61 -25.88
C PRO A 465 5.55 26.89 -25.50
N PHE A 466 6.28 27.73 -26.24
CA PHE A 466 7.59 28.20 -25.80
C PHE A 466 7.72 29.71 -25.97
N ILE A 467 8.31 30.36 -24.96
CA ILE A 467 8.47 31.82 -24.87
C ILE A 467 9.92 32.14 -24.54
N GLN A 468 10.43 33.23 -25.10
CA GLN A 468 11.70 33.81 -24.71
C GLN A 468 11.51 34.73 -23.49
N LEU A 469 11.92 34.26 -22.31
CA LEU A 469 11.92 35.05 -21.08
C LEU A 469 13.35 35.49 -20.77
N ARG A 470 13.57 36.82 -20.74
CA ARG A 470 14.88 37.44 -20.41
C ARG A 470 16.06 36.85 -21.20
N GLY A 471 15.84 36.54 -22.48
CA GLY A 471 16.87 35.98 -23.37
C GLY A 471 17.01 34.45 -23.35
N GLN A 472 16.21 33.72 -22.57
CA GLN A 472 16.21 32.25 -22.54
C GLN A 472 14.86 31.68 -22.99
N TRP A 473 14.91 30.62 -23.81
CA TRP A 473 13.72 29.91 -24.26
C TRP A 473 13.22 28.94 -23.20
N VAL A 474 11.93 28.99 -22.92
CA VAL A 474 11.28 28.17 -21.90
C VAL A 474 10.01 27.54 -22.44
N GLN A 475 9.84 26.23 -22.23
CA GLN A 475 8.59 25.52 -22.52
C GLN A 475 7.58 25.71 -21.39
N VAL A 476 6.36 26.12 -21.74
CA VAL A 476 5.24 26.33 -20.81
C VAL A 476 4.04 25.49 -21.24
N ASP A 477 3.35 24.87 -20.28
CA ASP A 477 2.17 24.06 -20.55
C ASP A 477 0.92 24.96 -20.74
N ILE A 478 0.34 24.90 -21.95
CA ILE A 478 -0.86 25.66 -22.33
C ILE A 478 -2.06 25.29 -21.44
N HIS A 479 -2.17 24.04 -20.97
CA HIS A 479 -3.25 23.64 -20.07
C HIS A 479 -3.09 24.26 -18.67
N GLN A 480 -1.86 24.39 -18.18
CA GLN A 480 -1.56 25.06 -16.92
C GLN A 480 -1.88 26.56 -17.01
N ILE A 481 -1.47 27.24 -18.08
CA ILE A 481 -1.75 28.66 -18.30
C ILE A 481 -3.26 28.92 -18.39
N LYS A 482 -4.02 28.10 -19.14
CA LYS A 482 -5.49 28.24 -19.25
C LYS A 482 -6.19 28.04 -17.91
N SER A 483 -5.69 27.13 -17.08
CA SER A 483 -6.26 26.85 -15.78
C SER A 483 -5.94 27.95 -14.76
N LEU A 484 -4.72 28.51 -14.81
CA LEU A 484 -4.32 29.70 -14.04
C LEU A 484 -5.09 30.95 -14.48
N SER A 485 -5.34 31.12 -15.77
CA SER A 485 -6.18 32.20 -16.31
C SER A 485 -7.63 32.07 -15.81
N LYS A 486 -8.22 30.87 -15.85
CA LYS A 486 -9.55 30.62 -15.25
C LYS A 486 -9.57 30.88 -13.74
N MET A 487 -8.51 30.53 -13.01
CA MET A 487 -8.39 30.79 -11.58
C MET A 487 -8.29 32.30 -11.29
N LYS A 488 -7.49 33.04 -12.08
CA LYS A 488 -7.38 34.51 -12.03
C LYS A 488 -8.75 35.17 -12.25
N MET A 489 -9.53 34.70 -13.22
CA MET A 489 -10.87 35.22 -13.52
C MET A 489 -11.92 34.88 -12.46
N ASN A 490 -11.89 33.69 -11.86
CA ASN A 490 -12.93 33.23 -10.93
C ASN A 490 -12.71 33.63 -9.47
N LYS A 491 -11.45 33.78 -9.01
CA LYS A 491 -11.13 34.00 -7.59
C LYS A 491 -10.35 35.29 -7.29
N GLY A 492 -9.80 35.97 -8.32
CA GLY A 492 -8.83 37.04 -8.13
C GLY A 492 -7.49 36.54 -7.58
N LEU A 493 -6.38 37.20 -7.93
CA LEU A 493 -5.03 36.86 -7.41
C LEU A 493 -4.82 37.31 -5.95
N ASN A 494 -5.76 38.11 -5.42
CA ASN A 494 -5.82 38.51 -4.02
C ASN A 494 -6.92 37.70 -3.33
N GLY A 495 -6.62 37.03 -2.22
CA GLY A 495 -7.65 36.31 -1.48
C GLY A 495 -7.32 36.09 -0.02
N LYS A 496 -8.28 35.45 0.65
CA LYS A 496 -8.30 35.15 2.07
C LYS A 496 -8.30 33.63 2.22
N ILE A 497 -7.26 33.07 2.83
CA ILE A 497 -7.13 31.63 3.06
C ILE A 497 -6.96 31.41 4.58
N PRO A 498 -7.74 30.50 5.19
CA PRO A 498 -7.49 30.05 6.55
C PRO A 498 -6.12 29.37 6.66
N MET A 499 -5.39 29.63 7.74
CA MET A 499 -4.07 29.05 7.99
C MET A 499 -4.07 27.51 7.89
N GLY A 500 -5.14 26.85 8.35
CA GLY A 500 -5.28 25.39 8.24
C GLY A 500 -5.34 24.86 6.80
N GLU A 501 -5.89 25.63 5.86
CA GLU A 501 -5.90 25.28 4.45
C GLU A 501 -4.52 25.51 3.81
N LEU A 502 -3.83 26.60 4.18
CA LEU A 502 -2.44 26.84 3.75
C LEU A 502 -1.49 25.74 4.23
N LEU A 503 -1.60 25.34 5.51
CA LEU A 503 -0.87 24.22 6.10
C LEU A 503 -1.07 22.93 5.33
N ARG A 504 -2.32 22.64 4.98
CA ARG A 504 -2.66 21.45 4.21
C ARG A 504 -2.04 21.50 2.82
N LEU A 505 -2.20 22.61 2.07
CA LEU A 505 -1.63 22.80 0.73
C LEU A 505 -0.10 22.62 0.71
N ASN A 506 0.59 23.12 1.74
CA ASN A 506 2.05 22.96 1.88
C ASN A 506 2.47 21.51 2.18
N LEU A 507 1.69 20.77 2.97
CA LEU A 507 2.00 19.41 3.40
C LEU A 507 1.59 18.33 2.38
N SER A 508 0.58 18.63 1.58
CA SER A 508 -0.09 17.68 0.71
C SER A 508 0.59 17.56 -0.66
N ASP A 509 1.64 18.36 -0.92
CA ASP A 509 2.18 18.62 -2.25
C ASP A 509 1.03 18.94 -3.24
N GLU A 510 -0.07 19.53 -2.75
CA GLU A 510 -1.27 19.76 -3.57
C GLU A 510 -0.98 20.84 -4.59
N GLU A 511 -1.08 20.41 -5.84
CA GLU A 511 -1.19 21.28 -6.97
C GLU A 511 -2.50 22.08 -6.82
N ILE A 512 -2.40 23.40 -6.64
CA ILE A 512 -3.58 24.31 -6.58
C ILE A 512 -4.47 24.08 -7.81
N VAL A 513 -3.79 23.76 -8.91
CA VAL A 513 -4.28 23.36 -10.22
C VAL A 513 -3.33 22.27 -10.71
N PRO A 514 -3.79 21.18 -11.35
CA PRO A 514 -2.91 20.14 -11.88
C PRO A 514 -1.67 20.70 -12.60
N GLY A 515 -0.48 20.37 -12.10
CA GLY A 515 0.82 20.83 -12.61
C GLY A 515 1.42 22.12 -12.02
N VAL A 516 0.75 22.81 -11.08
CA VAL A 516 1.25 24.07 -10.47
C VAL A 516 1.53 23.90 -8.97
N SER A 517 2.81 23.96 -8.58
CA SER A 517 3.27 23.83 -7.18
C SER A 517 3.33 25.18 -6.44
N VAL A 518 3.12 25.19 -5.13
CA VAL A 518 3.45 26.36 -4.29
C VAL A 518 4.93 26.36 -3.98
N ASP A 519 5.64 27.42 -4.35
CA ASP A 519 7.08 27.56 -4.09
C ASP A 519 7.30 28.54 -2.94
N ASN A 520 7.66 27.99 -1.78
CA ASN A 520 7.73 28.70 -0.50
C ASN A 520 9.10 29.33 -0.23
N MET A 521 9.73 29.95 -1.24
CA MET A 521 11.06 30.57 -1.04
C MET A 521 11.05 32.02 -0.55
N ASP A 522 9.89 32.64 -0.28
CA ASP A 522 9.81 34.02 0.26
C ASP A 522 8.83 34.17 1.45
N ASN A 523 8.51 33.09 2.17
CA ASN A 523 7.64 33.19 3.34
C ASN A 523 8.42 33.80 4.52
N GLN A 524 8.22 35.10 4.71
CA GLN A 524 8.58 35.94 5.85
C GLN A 524 8.93 35.16 7.14
N GLU A 525 10.05 35.50 7.76
CA GLU A 525 10.72 34.77 8.87
C GLU A 525 9.77 34.16 9.91
N ALA A 526 8.70 34.84 10.31
CA ALA A 526 7.77 34.35 11.33
C ALA A 526 6.95 33.13 10.89
N VAL A 527 6.40 33.13 9.68
CA VAL A 527 5.57 32.04 9.13
C VAL A 527 6.45 30.84 8.78
N GLY A 528 7.60 31.09 8.15
CA GLY A 528 8.62 30.08 7.88
C GLY A 528 9.11 29.38 9.16
N ASN A 529 9.48 30.16 10.18
CA ASN A 529 9.91 29.62 11.47
C ASN A 529 8.80 28.81 12.16
N PHE A 530 7.54 29.22 12.06
CA PHE A 530 6.42 28.44 12.59
C PHE A 530 6.28 27.08 11.89
N PHE A 531 6.31 27.07 10.56
CA PHE A 531 6.26 25.82 9.77
C PHE A 531 7.45 24.91 10.08
N GLU A 532 8.68 25.44 10.12
CA GLU A 532 9.86 24.66 10.47
C GLU A 532 9.76 24.03 11.87
N LYS A 533 9.32 24.79 12.87
CA LYS A 533 9.11 24.30 14.24
C LYS A 533 7.98 23.26 14.30
N LEU A 534 6.93 23.43 13.52
CA LEU A 534 5.79 22.52 13.45
C LEU A 534 6.14 21.19 12.76
N PHE A 535 6.99 21.23 11.72
CA PHE A 535 7.41 20.03 10.97
C PHE A 535 8.60 19.30 11.57
N ASN A 536 9.46 20.01 12.31
CA ASN A 536 10.62 19.41 12.95
C ASN A 536 10.52 19.56 14.47
N LEU A 537 10.10 18.47 15.13
CA LEU A 537 9.99 18.39 16.59
C LEU A 537 11.30 18.70 17.31
N ASN A 538 12.46 18.48 16.67
CA ASN A 538 13.76 18.79 17.26
C ASN A 538 14.05 20.29 17.30
N ASN A 539 13.35 21.09 16.48
CA ASN A 539 13.49 22.54 16.43
C ASN A 539 12.55 23.25 17.43
N ILE A 540 11.73 22.51 18.18
CA ILE A 540 10.89 23.07 19.24
C ILE A 540 11.79 23.33 20.46
N GLU A 541 11.79 24.58 20.90
CA GLU A 541 12.50 25.00 22.11
C GLU A 541 12.00 24.22 23.33
N GLN A 542 12.95 23.67 24.10
CA GLN A 542 12.61 22.92 25.30
C GLN A 542 12.08 23.87 26.38
N VAL A 543 10.88 23.58 26.86
CA VAL A 543 10.24 24.36 27.92
C VAL A 543 10.73 23.85 29.28
N ASN A 544 11.09 24.78 30.16
CA ASN A 544 11.46 24.44 31.54
C ASN A 544 10.29 23.75 32.25
N ILE A 545 10.61 22.69 33.00
CA ILE A 545 9.62 21.96 33.79
C ILE A 545 9.04 22.90 34.88
N PRO A 546 7.71 22.97 35.05
CA PRO A 546 7.11 23.85 36.05
C PRO A 546 7.58 23.56 37.47
N LYS A 547 7.79 24.61 38.28
CA LYS A 547 8.32 24.49 39.65
C LYS A 547 7.41 23.68 40.58
N GLY A 548 6.12 23.64 40.28
CA GLY A 548 5.13 22.87 41.05
C GLY A 548 5.15 21.36 40.79
N PHE A 549 5.94 20.87 39.82
CA PHE A 549 5.98 19.47 39.45
C PHE A 549 6.86 18.65 40.42
N ARG A 550 6.29 17.60 41.01
CA ARG A 550 6.96 16.68 41.93
C ARG A 550 7.30 15.36 41.24
N GLY A 551 8.40 15.35 40.50
CA GLY A 551 8.93 14.17 39.82
C GLY A 551 10.02 14.53 38.82
N THR A 552 10.59 13.53 38.15
CA THR A 552 11.59 13.72 37.11
C THR A 552 11.06 13.23 35.76
N LEU A 553 10.89 14.13 34.79
CA LEU A 553 10.55 13.76 33.42
C LEU A 553 11.76 13.19 32.70
N ARG A 554 11.56 12.11 31.94
CA ARG A 554 12.54 11.60 30.98
C ARG A 554 12.68 12.54 29.77
N GLU A 555 13.77 12.44 29.03
CA GLU A 555 14.04 13.29 27.87
C GLU A 555 12.92 13.28 26.82
N TYR A 556 12.39 12.10 26.48
CA TYR A 556 11.25 12.04 25.57
C TYR A 556 10.01 12.73 26.17
N GLN A 557 9.75 12.58 27.47
CA GLN A 557 8.61 13.22 28.14
C GLN A 557 8.77 14.75 28.15
N LYS A 558 9.99 15.27 28.33
CA LYS A 558 10.29 16.71 28.22
C LYS A 558 10.01 17.23 26.80
N ARG A 559 10.42 16.49 25.77
CA ARG A 559 10.13 16.83 24.37
C ARG A 559 8.63 16.81 24.07
N GLY A 560 7.92 15.79 24.55
CA GLY A 560 6.48 15.68 24.35
C GLY A 560 5.70 16.77 25.09
N PHE A 561 6.10 17.12 26.32
CA PHE A 561 5.58 18.27 27.05
C PHE A 561 5.85 19.60 26.32
N SER A 562 7.07 19.80 25.79
CA SER A 562 7.42 21.00 25.02
C SER A 562 6.60 21.10 23.73
N TRP A 563 6.38 19.98 23.05
CA TRP A 563 5.51 19.89 21.87
C TRP A 563 4.04 20.22 22.20
N LEU A 564 3.49 19.66 23.28
CA LEU A 564 2.14 20.00 23.76
C LEU A 564 2.02 21.50 24.05
N THR A 565 3.03 22.08 24.70
CA THR A 565 3.08 23.51 25.03
C THR A 565 3.16 24.38 23.77
N PHE A 566 3.95 23.96 22.77
CA PHE A 566 4.03 24.63 21.48
C PHE A 566 2.67 24.66 20.78
N LEU A 567 1.98 23.52 20.65
CA LEU A 567 0.67 23.46 20.00
C LEU A 567 -0.38 24.26 20.79
N ARG A 568 -0.39 24.16 22.13
CA ARG A 568 -1.25 24.96 23.01
C ARG A 568 -1.05 26.47 22.81
N ASN A 569 0.19 26.93 22.68
CA ASN A 569 0.47 28.36 22.47
C ASN A 569 -0.04 28.89 21.12
N HIS A 570 -0.32 28.02 20.16
CA HIS A 570 -0.85 28.37 18.84
C HIS A 570 -2.34 27.98 18.67
N GLY A 571 -3.01 27.52 19.74
CA GLY A 571 -4.43 27.10 19.67
C GLY A 571 -4.66 25.84 18.84
N ILE A 572 -3.61 25.05 18.57
CA ILE A 572 -3.67 23.85 17.74
C ILE A 572 -3.93 22.63 18.63
N GLY A 573 -4.87 21.78 18.22
CA GLY A 573 -5.17 20.54 18.92
C GLY A 573 -4.08 19.48 18.73
N ALA A 574 -3.76 18.76 19.80
CA ALA A 574 -2.68 17.77 19.86
C ALA A 574 -3.19 16.36 20.17
N CYS A 575 -2.69 15.35 19.45
CA CYS A 575 -2.91 13.94 19.73
C CYS A 575 -1.63 13.29 20.27
N LEU A 576 -1.58 13.03 21.58
CA LEU A 576 -0.48 12.29 22.20
C LEU A 576 -0.83 10.80 22.21
N ALA A 577 -0.25 10.08 21.24
CA ALA A 577 -0.53 8.70 20.91
C ALA A 577 0.60 7.74 21.32
N ASP A 578 1.36 8.10 22.35
CA ASP A 578 2.41 7.25 22.93
C ASP A 578 1.86 5.91 23.42
N ASP A 579 2.69 4.85 23.34
CA ASP A 579 2.37 3.55 23.93
C ASP A 579 1.98 3.67 25.42
N MET A 580 1.14 2.75 25.85
CA MET A 580 0.59 2.76 27.20
C MET A 580 1.68 2.56 28.24
N GLY A 581 1.79 3.47 29.21
CA GLY A 581 2.83 3.41 30.24
C GLY A 581 4.07 4.28 29.97
N LEU A 582 4.13 5.00 28.84
CA LEU A 582 5.16 6.03 28.59
C LEU A 582 4.92 7.35 29.35
N GLY A 583 3.85 7.45 30.14
CA GLY A 583 3.55 8.62 30.96
C GLY A 583 2.90 9.77 30.20
N LYS A 584 1.83 9.49 29.44
CA LYS A 584 0.98 10.52 28.81
C LYS A 584 0.34 11.45 29.84
N THR A 585 -0.21 10.87 30.91
CA THR A 585 -0.85 11.58 32.02
C THR A 585 0.10 12.60 32.67
N VAL A 586 1.34 12.19 32.95
CA VAL A 586 2.36 13.05 33.57
C VAL A 586 2.73 14.23 32.66
N GLN A 587 2.84 14.00 31.33
CA GLN A 587 3.07 15.07 30.36
C GLN A 587 1.90 16.08 30.33
N SER A 588 0.65 15.60 30.40
CA SER A 588 -0.54 16.45 30.49
C SER A 588 -0.63 17.22 31.82
N ILE A 589 -0.23 16.62 32.94
CA ILE A 589 -0.15 17.30 34.24
C ILE A 589 0.89 18.43 34.19
N CYS A 590 2.02 18.22 33.53
CA CYS A 590 3.02 19.27 33.33
C CYS A 590 2.46 20.43 32.50
N LEU A 591 1.65 20.14 31.46
CA LEU A 591 0.97 21.18 30.69
C LEU A 591 0.06 22.05 31.57
N MET A 592 -0.78 21.43 32.42
CA MET A 592 -1.68 22.18 33.32
C MET A 592 -0.91 23.01 34.35
N LEU A 593 0.17 22.46 34.92
CA LEU A 593 1.06 23.21 35.81
C LEU A 593 1.75 24.39 35.12
N TYR A 594 2.13 24.22 33.86
CA TYR A 594 2.71 25.28 33.05
C TYR A 594 1.72 26.43 32.84
N GLU A 595 0.45 26.12 32.56
CA GLU A 595 -0.60 27.14 32.40
C GLU A 595 -0.81 27.95 33.67
N ARG A 596 -0.83 27.27 34.83
CA ARG A 596 -0.92 27.92 36.14
C ARG A 596 0.28 28.82 36.42
N GLU A 597 1.50 28.32 36.23
CA GLU A 597 2.73 29.07 36.52
C GLU A 597 2.84 30.32 35.64
N LYS A 598 2.43 30.22 34.37
CA LYS A 598 2.39 31.35 33.42
C LYS A 598 1.13 32.21 33.52
N ARG A 599 0.16 31.84 34.35
CA ARG A 599 -1.16 32.49 34.50
C ARG A 599 -1.80 32.81 33.15
N LEU A 600 -1.86 31.80 32.27
CA LEU A 600 -2.33 32.01 30.90
C LEU A 600 -3.85 32.20 30.83
N THR A 601 -4.60 31.61 31.76
CA THR A 601 -6.06 31.68 31.83
C THR A 601 -6.52 31.35 33.25
N ASP A 602 -7.65 31.93 33.66
CA ASP A 602 -8.32 31.65 34.94
C ASP A 602 -9.41 30.57 34.78
N LYS A 603 -9.61 30.06 33.56
CA LYS A 603 -10.60 29.03 33.25
C LYS A 603 -10.09 27.65 33.68
N PRO A 604 -10.98 26.74 34.08
CA PRO A 604 -10.61 25.38 34.44
C PRO A 604 -10.32 24.51 33.20
N THR A 605 -9.50 23.48 33.38
CA THR A 605 -9.26 22.44 32.37
C THR A 605 -10.15 21.23 32.63
N LEU A 606 -10.84 20.76 31.59
CA LEU A 606 -11.74 19.60 31.64
C LEU A 606 -11.01 18.34 31.20
N ILE A 607 -10.99 17.33 32.07
CA ILE A 607 -10.52 15.98 31.75
C ILE A 607 -11.73 15.07 31.58
N ILE A 608 -11.88 14.48 30.39
CA ILE A 608 -12.93 13.50 30.08
C ILE A 608 -12.25 12.15 29.90
N CYS A 609 -12.54 11.21 30.79
CA CYS A 609 -11.89 9.90 30.78
C CYS A 609 -12.89 8.76 31.05
N PRO A 610 -12.52 7.49 30.81
CA PRO A 610 -13.32 6.36 31.27
C PRO A 610 -13.53 6.37 32.79
N THR A 611 -14.68 5.91 33.27
CA THR A 611 -15.07 5.91 34.70
C THR A 611 -14.03 5.32 35.65
N SER A 612 -13.28 4.36 35.14
CA SER A 612 -12.27 3.58 35.82
C SER A 612 -10.92 4.24 36.00
N VAL A 613 -10.59 5.24 35.19
CA VAL A 613 -9.32 5.97 35.29
C VAL A 613 -9.48 7.31 36.00
N VAL A 614 -10.71 7.70 36.33
CA VAL A 614 -11.03 8.91 37.12
C VAL A 614 -10.19 8.99 38.40
N GLY A 615 -10.18 7.93 39.21
CA GLY A 615 -9.38 7.90 40.44
C GLY A 615 -7.88 7.78 40.20
N ASN A 616 -7.45 7.35 39.01
CA ASN A 616 -6.04 7.37 38.66
C ASN A 616 -5.57 8.81 38.37
N TRP A 617 -6.36 9.58 37.63
CA TRP A 617 -6.07 11.00 37.37
C TRP A 617 -5.96 11.81 38.66
N GLU A 618 -6.90 11.63 39.59
CA GLU A 618 -6.86 12.29 40.91
C GLU A 618 -5.56 11.97 41.66
N ARG A 619 -5.20 10.69 41.81
CA ARG A 619 -3.97 10.28 42.49
C ARG A 619 -2.70 10.78 41.79
N GLU A 620 -2.68 10.79 40.45
CA GLU A 620 -1.52 11.30 39.71
C GLU A 620 -1.38 12.81 39.87
N ILE A 621 -2.48 13.57 39.88
CA ILE A 621 -2.46 15.01 40.15
C ILE A 621 -1.98 15.27 41.59
N GLU A 622 -2.51 14.59 42.59
CA GLU A 622 -2.06 14.72 43.99
C GLU A 622 -0.56 14.38 44.14
N LYS A 623 -0.10 13.34 43.44
CA LYS A 623 1.30 12.88 43.51
C LYS A 623 2.26 13.86 42.82
N PHE A 624 1.98 14.21 41.56
CA PHE A 624 2.91 14.95 40.71
C PHE A 624 2.68 16.47 40.74
N ALA A 625 1.51 16.93 41.16
CA ALA A 625 1.09 18.33 41.16
C ALA A 625 0.20 18.67 42.38
N PRO A 626 0.63 18.42 43.63
CA PRO A 626 -0.22 18.59 44.82
C PRO A 626 -0.70 20.02 45.05
N GLY A 627 -0.06 21.01 44.42
CA GLY A 627 -0.52 22.38 44.48
C GLY A 627 -1.78 22.64 43.63
N LEU A 628 -2.04 21.82 42.61
CA LEU A 628 -3.09 21.98 41.59
C LEU A 628 -4.45 21.55 42.17
N LYS A 629 -5.43 22.45 42.16
CA LYS A 629 -6.77 22.15 42.70
C LYS A 629 -7.59 21.35 41.68
N SER A 630 -7.83 20.08 41.96
CA SER A 630 -8.65 19.20 41.12
C SER A 630 -9.92 18.74 41.83
N ALA A 631 -11.02 18.58 41.08
CA ALA A 631 -12.26 18.01 41.58
C ALA A 631 -12.85 16.94 40.64
N ILE A 632 -13.52 15.94 41.22
CA ILE A 632 -14.22 14.88 40.48
C ILE A 632 -15.73 15.18 40.43
N HIS A 633 -16.25 15.38 39.22
CA HIS A 633 -17.69 15.45 38.95
C HIS A 633 -18.22 14.07 38.54
N HIS A 634 -18.45 13.18 39.51
CA HIS A 634 -18.99 11.83 39.28
C HIS A 634 -19.59 11.22 40.56
N GLY A 635 -20.61 10.37 40.45
CA GLY A 635 -21.17 9.64 41.61
C GLY A 635 -21.75 10.55 42.70
N ASN A 636 -21.50 10.23 43.97
CA ASN A 636 -22.01 11.00 45.12
C ASN A 636 -21.35 12.38 45.29
N SER A 637 -20.19 12.59 44.68
CA SER A 637 -19.48 13.89 44.66
C SER A 637 -19.88 14.76 43.46
N ARG A 638 -20.89 14.33 42.69
CA ARG A 638 -21.44 15.09 41.56
C ARG A 638 -22.15 16.35 42.08
N TRP A 639 -21.81 17.51 41.53
CA TRP A 639 -22.46 18.76 41.91
C TRP A 639 -23.90 18.83 41.39
N SER A 640 -24.78 19.44 42.19
CA SER A 640 -26.13 19.78 41.77
C SER A 640 -26.10 20.85 40.68
N TYR A 641 -27.17 20.95 39.90
CA TYR A 641 -27.30 21.92 38.80
C TYR A 641 -27.04 23.37 39.27
N GLU A 642 -27.53 23.72 40.47
CA GLU A 642 -27.43 25.06 41.06
C GLU A 642 -26.02 25.42 41.54
N ASN A 643 -25.24 24.41 41.95
CA ASN A 643 -23.90 24.61 42.52
C ASN A 643 -22.77 24.41 41.49
N PHE A 644 -23.07 23.83 40.33
CA PHE A 644 -22.08 23.44 39.32
C PHE A 644 -21.15 24.60 38.92
N SER A 645 -21.70 25.74 38.51
CA SER A 645 -20.91 26.89 38.06
C SER A 645 -20.04 27.48 39.18
N LYS A 646 -20.57 27.54 40.42
CA LYS A 646 -19.83 28.04 41.59
C LYS A 646 -18.65 27.13 41.98
N GLU A 647 -18.85 25.82 41.94
CA GLU A 647 -17.83 24.85 42.34
C GLU A 647 -16.75 24.66 41.26
N ILE A 648 -17.11 24.78 39.98
CA ILE A 648 -16.15 24.71 38.87
C ILE A 648 -15.06 25.77 38.99
N HIS A 649 -15.43 27.04 39.21
CA HIS A 649 -14.45 28.13 39.27
C HIS A 649 -13.57 28.13 40.53
N LYS A 650 -13.85 27.27 41.52
CA LYS A 650 -12.96 27.06 42.67
C LYS A 650 -11.80 26.11 42.37
N ASN A 651 -11.91 25.35 41.28
CA ASN A 651 -10.99 24.31 40.87
C ASN A 651 -10.28 24.70 39.58
N GLU A 652 -9.04 24.26 39.43
CA GLU A 652 -8.25 24.47 38.21
C GLU A 652 -8.44 23.29 37.23
N VAL A 653 -8.78 22.11 37.75
CA VAL A 653 -9.00 20.89 36.96
C VAL A 653 -10.30 20.21 37.37
N VAL A 654 -11.11 19.84 36.39
CA VAL A 654 -12.36 19.08 36.59
C VAL A 654 -12.26 17.75 35.87
N ILE A 655 -12.47 16.65 36.58
CA ILE A 655 -12.41 15.28 36.04
C ILE A 655 -13.85 14.73 35.95
N THR A 656 -14.25 14.28 34.75
CA THR A 656 -15.57 13.70 34.49
C THR A 656 -15.47 12.52 33.52
N THR A 657 -16.62 11.90 33.23
CA THR A 657 -16.71 10.74 32.34
C THR A 657 -17.45 11.05 31.04
N TYR A 658 -17.13 10.30 30.00
CA TYR A 658 -17.79 10.40 28.69
C TYR A 658 -19.33 10.34 28.76
N ALA A 659 -19.87 9.46 29.61
CA ALA A 659 -21.32 9.30 29.79
C ALA A 659 -21.98 10.53 30.44
N LEU A 660 -21.28 11.21 31.35
CA LEU A 660 -21.81 12.39 32.03
C LEU A 660 -21.86 13.62 31.13
N ILE A 661 -20.96 13.76 30.15
CA ILE A 661 -21.04 14.85 29.17
C ILE A 661 -22.36 14.84 28.39
N VAL A 662 -22.90 13.65 28.09
CA VAL A 662 -24.20 13.52 27.42
C VAL A 662 -25.34 13.82 28.38
N ARG A 663 -25.27 13.29 29.60
CA ARG A 663 -26.33 13.42 30.61
C ARG A 663 -26.49 14.86 31.11
N ASP A 664 -25.37 15.56 31.27
CA ASP A 664 -25.28 16.88 31.89
C ASP A 664 -24.90 17.95 30.87
N ARG A 665 -25.22 17.71 29.60
CA ARG A 665 -24.83 18.55 28.46
C ARG A 665 -25.03 20.04 28.71
N ASP A 666 -26.20 20.42 29.22
CA ASP A 666 -26.57 21.83 29.40
C ASP A 666 -25.72 22.54 30.45
N LEU A 667 -25.14 21.80 31.39
CA LEU A 667 -24.18 22.32 32.36
C LEU A 667 -22.82 22.58 31.68
N PHE A 668 -22.28 21.57 31.00
CA PHE A 668 -20.97 21.65 30.37
C PHE A 668 -20.91 22.63 29.18
N GLN A 669 -22.02 22.83 28.45
CA GLN A 669 -22.08 23.76 27.31
C GLN A 669 -22.12 25.24 27.70
N LYS A 670 -22.53 25.58 28.93
CA LYS A 670 -22.59 26.96 29.42
C LYS A 670 -21.24 27.49 29.88
N GLU A 671 -20.33 26.60 30.24
CA GLU A 671 -19.01 26.95 30.76
C GLU A 671 -17.96 27.07 29.64
N GLU A 672 -16.98 27.96 29.83
CA GLU A 672 -15.81 28.08 28.96
C GLU A 672 -14.60 27.40 29.62
N TRP A 673 -13.93 26.55 28.86
CA TRP A 673 -12.80 25.76 29.36
C TRP A 673 -11.47 26.34 28.88
N ALA A 674 -10.44 26.26 29.73
CA ALA A 674 -9.06 26.51 29.30
C ALA A 674 -8.65 25.46 28.27
N GLY A 675 -8.76 24.19 28.66
CA GLY A 675 -8.52 23.06 27.78
C GLY A 675 -9.47 21.90 27.98
N ILE A 676 -9.56 21.06 26.96
CA ILE A 676 -10.23 19.76 27.05
C ILE A 676 -9.21 18.66 26.76
N ILE A 677 -9.04 17.76 27.71
CA ILE A 677 -8.18 16.57 27.60
C ILE A 677 -9.08 15.34 27.54
N LEU A 678 -9.05 14.64 26.40
CA LEU A 678 -9.72 13.36 26.22
C LEU A 678 -8.73 12.24 26.52
N ASP A 679 -8.96 11.48 27.58
CA ASP A 679 -8.21 10.27 27.85
C ASP A 679 -8.90 9.04 27.24
N GLU A 680 -8.12 8.11 26.69
CA GLU A 680 -8.61 7.02 25.85
C GLU A 680 -9.57 7.54 24.76
N ALA A 681 -9.05 8.44 23.90
CA ALA A 681 -9.81 9.16 22.89
C ALA A 681 -10.51 8.26 21.85
N GLN A 682 -10.23 6.95 21.79
CA GLN A 682 -11.01 5.98 21.02
C GLN A 682 -12.50 5.94 21.42
N ASN A 683 -12.86 6.45 22.60
CA ASN A 683 -14.26 6.62 23.02
C ASN A 683 -15.06 7.60 22.12
N ILE A 684 -14.40 8.42 21.29
CA ILE A 684 -15.07 9.31 20.32
C ILE A 684 -14.94 8.85 18.86
N LYS A 685 -14.62 7.57 18.62
CA LYS A 685 -14.41 7.02 17.27
C LYS A 685 -15.60 7.18 16.33
N ASN A 686 -16.83 7.05 16.85
CA ASN A 686 -18.05 7.23 16.07
C ASN A 686 -18.49 8.70 16.10
N SER A 687 -18.24 9.41 15.00
CA SER A 687 -18.63 10.82 14.83
C SER A 687 -20.14 11.07 14.86
N ALA A 688 -20.96 10.05 14.54
CA ALA A 688 -22.42 10.15 14.57
C ALA A 688 -23.02 9.94 15.97
N SER A 689 -22.23 9.48 16.95
CA SER A 689 -22.73 9.28 18.30
C SER A 689 -23.02 10.61 18.99
N LYS A 690 -24.11 10.68 19.77
CA LYS A 690 -24.48 11.88 20.55
C LYS A 690 -23.33 12.35 21.45
N GLN A 691 -22.61 11.40 22.05
CA GLN A 691 -21.42 11.66 22.85
C GLN A 691 -20.36 12.44 22.09
N THR A 692 -19.92 11.93 20.94
CA THR A 692 -18.90 12.61 20.12
C THR A 692 -19.38 13.97 19.63
N GLN A 693 -20.64 14.07 19.18
CA GLN A 693 -21.21 15.33 18.73
C GLN A 693 -21.19 16.39 19.83
N TYR A 694 -21.61 16.05 21.06
CA TYR A 694 -21.61 17.00 22.16
C TYR A 694 -20.20 17.39 22.60
N ILE A 695 -19.27 16.44 22.71
CA ILE A 695 -17.87 16.75 23.04
C ILE A 695 -17.27 17.72 22.03
N LYS A 696 -17.56 17.55 20.72
CA LYS A 696 -17.09 18.45 19.66
C LYS A 696 -17.70 19.86 19.70
N THR A 697 -18.80 20.06 20.42
CA THR A 697 -19.42 21.39 20.60
C THR A 697 -18.86 22.18 21.78
N LEU A 698 -18.12 21.54 22.69
CA LEU A 698 -17.54 22.22 23.84
C LEU A 698 -16.47 23.22 23.39
N LYS A 699 -16.48 24.41 23.99
CA LYS A 699 -15.54 25.48 23.70
C LYS A 699 -14.33 25.39 24.63
N ALA A 700 -13.14 25.38 24.06
CA ALA A 700 -11.88 25.37 24.80
C ALA A 700 -10.78 26.11 24.02
N GLU A 701 -9.82 26.71 24.72
CA GLU A 701 -8.67 27.39 24.11
C GLU A 701 -7.67 26.39 23.52
N TYR A 702 -7.54 25.21 24.12
CA TYR A 702 -6.73 24.12 23.59
C TYR A 702 -7.39 22.74 23.77
N LYS A 703 -6.97 21.77 22.97
CA LYS A 703 -7.53 20.41 22.98
C LYS A 703 -6.41 19.38 22.91
N VAL A 704 -6.47 18.38 23.77
CA VAL A 704 -5.53 17.26 23.79
C VAL A 704 -6.29 15.94 23.75
N ALA A 705 -5.90 15.05 22.85
CA ALA A 705 -6.38 13.67 22.81
C ALA A 705 -5.24 12.74 23.23
N LEU A 706 -5.49 11.90 24.23
CA LEU A 706 -4.56 10.87 24.70
C LEU A 706 -5.08 9.51 24.26
N THR A 707 -4.23 8.73 23.60
CA THR A 707 -4.58 7.38 23.15
C THR A 707 -3.33 6.49 23.13
N GLY A 708 -3.50 5.17 23.25
CA GLY A 708 -2.40 4.22 23.01
C GLY A 708 -2.22 3.91 21.52
N THR A 709 -3.28 4.04 20.73
CA THR A 709 -3.30 3.75 19.28
C THR A 709 -4.16 4.79 18.58
N PRO A 710 -3.58 5.69 17.75
CA PRO A 710 -4.34 6.78 17.12
C PRO A 710 -5.29 6.28 16.03
N VAL A 711 -5.01 5.09 15.48
CA VAL A 711 -5.91 4.34 14.58
C VAL A 711 -6.08 2.98 15.22
N GLU A 712 -7.23 2.75 15.86
CA GLU A 712 -7.53 1.44 16.42
C GLU A 712 -8.02 0.53 15.29
N ASN A 713 -9.06 0.90 14.54
CA ASN A 713 -9.72 -0.02 13.61
C ASN A 713 -9.91 0.53 12.18
N ARG A 714 -10.20 1.84 12.03
CA ARG A 714 -10.58 2.46 10.74
C ARG A 714 -10.10 3.91 10.65
N LEU A 715 -9.91 4.42 9.43
CA LEU A 715 -9.60 5.83 9.18
C LEU A 715 -10.73 6.79 9.62
N SER A 716 -11.95 6.28 9.81
CA SER A 716 -13.04 7.03 10.45
C SER A 716 -12.70 7.49 11.87
N ASP A 717 -11.97 6.66 12.60
CA ASP A 717 -11.65 6.91 14.01
C ASP A 717 -10.65 8.06 14.10
N LEU A 718 -9.62 8.01 13.25
CA LEU A 718 -8.65 9.08 13.07
C LEU A 718 -9.32 10.39 12.66
N TRP A 719 -10.20 10.35 11.67
CA TRP A 719 -10.93 11.53 11.23
C TRP A 719 -11.75 12.14 12.37
N SER A 720 -12.44 11.31 13.16
CA SER A 720 -13.26 11.81 14.27
C SER A 720 -12.42 12.52 15.33
N ILE A 721 -11.27 11.95 15.71
CA ILE A 721 -10.33 12.53 16.68
C ILE A 721 -9.73 13.83 16.11
N MET A 722 -9.27 13.82 14.86
CA MET A 722 -8.68 14.99 14.22
C MET A 722 -9.68 16.13 14.05
N ASP A 723 -10.94 15.84 13.76
CA ASP A 723 -12.02 16.83 13.67
C ASP A 723 -12.40 17.40 15.05
N PHE A 724 -12.23 16.64 16.13
CA PHE A 724 -12.33 17.20 17.49
C PHE A 724 -11.19 18.18 17.77
N LEU A 725 -9.95 17.79 17.46
CA LEU A 725 -8.73 18.56 17.71
C LEU A 725 -8.67 19.84 16.87
N ASN A 726 -8.75 19.70 15.55
CA ASN A 726 -8.61 20.76 14.55
C ASN A 726 -9.77 20.67 13.55
N LYS A 727 -10.92 21.24 13.92
CA LYS A 727 -12.17 21.12 13.17
C LYS A 727 -12.01 21.60 11.73
N GLY A 728 -12.48 20.81 10.76
CA GLY A 728 -12.43 21.14 9.33
C GLY A 728 -11.06 20.98 8.66
N TYR A 729 -9.98 20.70 9.40
CA TYR A 729 -8.64 20.51 8.82
C TYR A 729 -8.58 19.35 7.82
N LEU A 730 -9.18 18.20 8.16
CA LEU A 730 -9.27 17.01 7.31
C LEU A 730 -10.56 16.96 6.47
N TYR A 731 -11.05 18.12 6.01
CA TYR A 731 -12.31 18.24 5.27
C TYR A 731 -13.53 17.70 6.05
N ASN A 732 -14.70 17.76 5.43
CA ASN A 732 -15.86 17.02 5.95
C ASN A 732 -15.70 15.51 5.68
N TRP A 733 -16.51 14.69 6.38
CA TRP A 733 -16.45 13.23 6.27
C TRP A 733 -16.62 12.71 4.83
N SER A 734 -17.49 13.33 4.03
CA SER A 734 -17.76 12.90 2.65
C SER A 734 -16.51 13.02 1.78
N THR A 735 -15.87 14.18 1.81
CA THR A 735 -14.63 14.47 1.08
C THR A 735 -13.47 13.64 1.59
N PHE A 736 -13.30 13.52 2.92
CA PHE A 736 -12.26 12.68 3.50
C PHE A 736 -12.42 11.21 3.09
N ARG A 737 -13.67 10.72 3.06
CA ARG A 737 -13.97 9.34 2.70
C ARG A 737 -13.63 9.05 1.24
N SER A 738 -13.99 9.92 0.30
CA SER A 738 -13.69 9.73 -1.12
C SER A 738 -12.20 9.92 -1.42
N GLU A 739 -11.54 10.88 -0.77
CA GLU A 739 -10.15 11.21 -1.08
C GLU A 739 -9.12 10.29 -0.41
N PHE A 740 -9.40 9.84 0.82
CA PHE A 740 -8.46 9.06 1.64
C PHE A 740 -9.03 7.71 2.08
N ALA A 741 -10.20 7.68 2.74
CA ALA A 741 -10.64 6.45 3.39
C ALA A 741 -10.87 5.28 2.41
N VAL A 742 -11.61 5.50 1.32
CA VAL A 742 -11.89 4.46 0.32
C VAL A 742 -10.61 4.06 -0.45
N PRO A 743 -9.80 4.99 -0.99
CA PRO A 743 -8.56 4.61 -1.68
C PRO A 743 -7.57 3.85 -0.79
N ILE A 744 -7.49 4.15 0.50
CA ILE A 744 -6.56 3.48 1.42
C ILE A 744 -7.11 2.14 1.91
N GLU A 745 -8.35 2.10 2.40
CA GLU A 745 -8.91 0.88 3.02
C GLU A 745 -9.36 -0.17 2.00
N ARG A 746 -9.87 0.26 0.83
CA ARG A 746 -10.40 -0.65 -0.21
C ARG A 746 -9.39 -0.92 -1.32
N ASP A 747 -8.75 0.12 -1.82
CA ASP A 747 -7.91 0.04 -3.02
C ASP A 747 -6.40 -0.11 -2.67
N GLY A 748 -6.04 0.03 -1.39
CA GLY A 748 -4.67 -0.19 -0.89
C GLY A 748 -3.65 0.84 -1.38
N ASP A 749 -4.07 2.07 -1.71
CA ASP A 749 -3.20 3.08 -2.35
C ASP A 749 -2.11 3.62 -1.40
N PRO A 750 -0.83 3.28 -1.62
CA PRO A 750 0.26 3.72 -0.75
C PRO A 750 0.56 5.22 -0.88
N LYS A 751 0.25 5.85 -2.03
CA LYS A 751 0.47 7.29 -2.23
C LYS A 751 -0.49 8.10 -1.36
N LYS A 752 -1.77 7.70 -1.34
CA LYS A 752 -2.79 8.34 -0.51
C LYS A 752 -2.52 8.13 0.98
N SER A 753 -2.06 6.93 1.37
CA SER A 753 -1.65 6.65 2.74
C SER A 753 -0.49 7.55 3.20
N ASN A 754 0.57 7.65 2.39
CA ASN A 754 1.71 8.52 2.68
C ASN A 754 1.32 10.01 2.71
N LYS A 755 0.44 10.46 1.80
CA LYS A 755 -0.09 11.82 1.78
C LYS A 755 -0.84 12.12 3.09
N LEU A 756 -1.75 11.24 3.51
CA LEU A 756 -2.48 11.41 4.77
C LEU A 756 -1.53 11.48 5.97
N LYS A 757 -0.51 10.60 6.00
CA LYS A 757 0.50 10.57 7.07
C LYS A 757 1.24 11.90 7.19
N LYS A 758 1.67 12.52 6.07
CA LYS A 758 2.30 13.85 6.06
C LYS A 758 1.37 14.93 6.65
N ILE A 759 0.10 14.92 6.24
CA ILE A 759 -0.91 15.91 6.66
C ILE A 759 -1.19 15.84 8.16
N ILE A 760 -1.24 14.64 8.76
CA ILE A 760 -1.56 14.46 10.19
C ILE A 760 -0.33 14.51 11.11
N SER A 761 0.87 14.23 10.59
CA SER A 761 2.11 14.09 11.38
C SER A 761 2.38 15.25 12.35
N PRO A 762 2.13 16.53 12.03
CA PRO A 762 2.44 17.62 12.95
C PRO A 762 1.58 17.62 14.23
N PHE A 763 0.41 17.00 14.17
CA PHE A 763 -0.60 17.01 15.23
C PHE A 763 -0.65 15.70 16.01
N VAL A 764 0.07 14.66 15.57
CA VAL A 764 0.06 13.33 16.16
C VAL A 764 1.48 12.93 16.56
N LEU A 765 1.74 12.88 17.87
CA LEU A 765 3.00 12.37 18.42
C LEU A 765 2.79 10.93 18.91
N ARG A 766 3.48 9.96 18.27
CA ARG A 766 3.43 8.54 18.65
C ARG A 766 4.83 7.99 18.87
N ARG A 767 5.04 7.34 20.02
CA ARG A 767 6.28 6.69 20.42
C ARG A 767 6.00 5.29 20.94
N LEU A 768 6.84 4.33 20.57
CA LEU A 768 6.68 2.93 20.94
C LEU A 768 7.63 2.54 22.07
N LYS A 769 7.27 1.52 22.87
CA LYS A 769 8.17 0.99 23.90
C LYS A 769 9.39 0.28 23.35
N THR A 770 9.27 -0.28 22.14
CA THR A 770 10.34 -0.96 21.42
C THR A 770 11.37 0.00 20.82
N ASP A 771 11.13 1.32 20.88
CA ASP A 771 12.08 2.30 20.40
C ASP A 771 13.23 2.47 21.41
N THR A 772 14.36 1.85 21.08
CA THR A 772 15.60 1.87 21.87
C THR A 772 16.18 3.29 22.03
N ASN A 773 15.79 4.26 21.20
CA ASN A 773 16.18 5.65 21.37
C ASN A 773 15.40 6.37 22.49
N ILE A 774 14.28 5.80 22.93
CA ILE A 774 13.34 6.41 23.88
C ILE A 774 13.46 5.74 25.25
N ILE A 775 13.66 4.43 25.27
CA ILE A 775 13.69 3.61 26.48
C ILE A 775 14.94 2.76 26.47
N ARG A 776 15.88 3.06 27.38
CA ARG A 776 17.06 2.22 27.65
C ARG A 776 16.91 1.38 28.92
N ASP A 777 15.90 1.68 29.74
CA ASP A 777 15.79 1.21 31.13
C ASP A 777 14.61 0.25 31.39
N LEU A 778 13.76 -0.03 30.40
CA LEU A 778 12.73 -1.07 30.59
C LEU A 778 13.39 -2.44 30.35
N PRO A 779 13.20 -3.40 31.27
CA PRO A 779 13.69 -4.76 31.11
C PRO A 779 12.97 -5.47 29.94
N ASP A 780 13.39 -6.67 29.58
CA ASP A 780 12.82 -7.37 28.44
C ASP A 780 11.39 -7.85 28.73
N LYS A 781 10.53 -7.81 27.71
CA LYS A 781 9.21 -8.44 27.73
C LYS A 781 9.27 -9.71 26.89
N ILE A 782 9.03 -10.86 27.53
CA ILE A 782 9.08 -12.18 26.89
C ILE A 782 7.66 -12.71 26.81
N GLU A 783 7.14 -12.91 25.61
CA GLU A 783 5.80 -13.50 25.39
C GLU A 783 5.93 -14.97 25.02
N THR A 784 5.35 -15.85 25.84
CA THR A 784 5.27 -17.30 25.58
C THR A 784 3.82 -17.75 25.42
N LYS A 785 3.61 -18.72 24.52
CA LYS A 785 2.32 -19.40 24.38
C LYS A 785 2.38 -20.67 25.22
N GLU A 786 1.39 -20.84 26.08
CA GLU A 786 1.24 -22.03 26.92
C GLU A 786 0.11 -22.88 26.37
N TYR A 787 0.45 -24.05 25.84
CA TYR A 787 -0.52 -24.97 25.28
C TYR A 787 -1.05 -25.91 26.37
N ALA A 788 -2.38 -26.00 26.47
CA ALA A 788 -3.07 -26.89 27.39
C ALA A 788 -3.92 -27.90 26.62
N SER A 789 -3.91 -29.16 27.06
CA SER A 789 -4.78 -30.20 26.52
C SER A 789 -6.16 -30.11 27.14
N LEU A 790 -7.22 -30.39 26.37
CA LEU A 790 -8.55 -30.59 26.94
C LEU A 790 -8.61 -31.91 27.71
N THR A 791 -9.31 -31.92 28.84
CA THR A 791 -9.70 -33.17 29.50
C THR A 791 -10.74 -33.93 28.66
N LYS A 792 -10.92 -35.23 28.93
CA LYS A 792 -11.96 -36.05 28.25
C LYS A 792 -13.36 -35.47 28.40
N GLU A 793 -13.66 -34.91 29.58
CA GLU A 793 -14.91 -34.21 29.84
C GLU A 793 -15.04 -32.95 28.97
N GLN A 794 -14.02 -32.09 28.95
CA GLN A 794 -14.02 -30.87 28.14
C GLN A 794 -14.18 -31.19 26.65
N ALA A 795 -13.46 -32.20 26.13
CA ALA A 795 -13.56 -32.60 24.74
C ALA A 795 -14.97 -33.07 24.37
N THR A 796 -15.60 -33.85 25.24
CA THR A 796 -16.98 -34.35 25.04
C THR A 796 -17.99 -33.21 25.05
N LEU A 797 -17.90 -32.29 26.01
CA LEU A 797 -18.76 -31.11 26.09
C LEU A 797 -18.55 -30.19 24.87
N TYR A 798 -17.30 -29.97 24.48
CA TYR A 798 -16.94 -29.13 23.35
C TYR A 798 -17.55 -29.67 22.05
N GLN A 799 -17.36 -30.96 21.77
CA GLN A 799 -17.94 -31.61 20.58
C GLN A 799 -19.48 -31.56 20.57
N ALA A 800 -20.12 -31.75 21.72
CA ALA A 800 -21.57 -31.65 21.84
C ALA A 800 -22.08 -30.25 21.49
N VAL A 801 -21.41 -29.20 21.97
CA VAL A 801 -21.76 -27.81 21.64
C VAL A 801 -21.46 -27.47 20.18
N VAL A 802 -20.37 -27.99 19.60
CA VAL A 802 -20.08 -27.83 18.16
C VAL A 802 -21.21 -28.42 17.32
N LYS A 803 -21.62 -29.65 17.62
CA LYS A 803 -22.69 -30.34 16.88
C LYS A 803 -24.02 -29.58 16.98
N ASP A 804 -24.41 -29.14 18.17
CA ASP A 804 -25.64 -28.34 18.37
C ASP A 804 -25.58 -27.00 17.62
N CYS A 805 -24.43 -26.33 17.67
CA CYS A 805 -24.22 -25.04 17.00
C CYS A 805 -24.32 -25.18 15.48
N LEU A 806 -23.67 -26.19 14.89
CA LEU A 806 -23.67 -26.38 13.44
C LEU A 806 -25.05 -26.75 12.89
N ASN A 807 -25.80 -27.60 13.61
CA ASN A 807 -27.17 -27.93 13.24
C ASN A 807 -28.06 -26.67 13.20
N LYS A 808 -27.92 -25.77 14.18
CA LYS A 808 -28.73 -24.54 14.26
C LYS A 808 -28.29 -23.44 13.28
N ILE A 809 -27.00 -23.41 12.92
CA ILE A 809 -26.44 -22.42 11.99
C ILE A 809 -26.94 -22.65 10.56
N ASP A 810 -27.13 -23.91 10.16
CA ASP A 810 -27.60 -24.24 8.80
C ASP A 810 -29.04 -23.74 8.55
N ASP A 811 -29.86 -23.59 9.60
CA ASP A 811 -31.26 -23.12 9.55
C ASP A 811 -31.45 -21.63 9.88
N SER A 812 -30.38 -20.88 10.17
CA SER A 812 -30.48 -19.50 10.70
C SER A 812 -29.80 -18.45 9.80
N GLU A 813 -30.47 -17.33 9.54
CA GLU A 813 -29.93 -16.20 8.76
C GLU A 813 -29.87 -14.87 9.55
N GLY A 814 -29.14 -13.90 9.00
CA GLY A 814 -29.13 -12.52 9.49
C GLY A 814 -28.68 -12.35 10.95
N ILE A 815 -29.44 -11.58 11.73
CA ILE A 815 -29.10 -11.23 13.12
C ILE A 815 -29.18 -12.44 14.06
N GLN A 816 -30.09 -13.38 13.79
CA GLN A 816 -30.28 -14.60 14.57
C GLN A 816 -29.03 -15.50 14.46
N ARG A 817 -28.50 -15.64 13.24
CA ARG A 817 -27.23 -16.34 13.00
C ARG A 817 -26.06 -15.74 13.78
N ARG A 818 -25.93 -14.41 13.74
CA ARG A 818 -24.86 -13.70 14.49
C ARG A 818 -24.99 -13.93 15.99
N GLY A 819 -26.21 -13.86 16.53
CA GLY A 819 -26.49 -14.13 17.94
C GLY A 819 -26.10 -15.56 18.34
N LEU A 820 -26.45 -16.56 17.53
CA LEU A 820 -26.07 -17.96 17.75
C LEU A 820 -24.54 -18.13 17.79
N ILE A 821 -23.83 -17.59 16.81
CA ILE A 821 -22.35 -17.68 16.74
C ILE A 821 -21.71 -17.08 17.99
N ILE A 822 -22.09 -15.86 18.39
CA ILE A 822 -21.53 -15.19 19.57
C ILE A 822 -21.82 -15.99 20.84
N SER A 823 -23.03 -16.55 20.97
CA SER A 823 -23.40 -17.38 22.11
C SER A 823 -22.56 -18.68 22.17
N SER A 824 -22.31 -19.32 21.03
CA SER A 824 -21.51 -20.53 20.94
C SER A 824 -20.03 -20.27 21.22
N LEU A 825 -19.46 -19.17 20.70
CA LEU A 825 -18.11 -18.72 21.03
C LEU A 825 -17.92 -18.55 22.54
N THR A 826 -18.92 -17.99 23.22
CA THR A 826 -18.91 -17.84 24.68
C THR A 826 -18.87 -19.20 25.37
N LYS A 827 -19.71 -20.14 24.93
CA LYS A 827 -19.75 -21.51 25.48
C LYS A 827 -18.43 -22.25 25.26
N PHE A 828 -17.84 -22.14 24.07
CA PHE A 828 -16.56 -22.78 23.79
C PHE A 828 -15.45 -22.24 24.70
N LYS A 829 -15.37 -20.92 24.88
CA LYS A 829 -14.41 -20.31 25.83
C LYS A 829 -14.62 -20.81 27.26
N GLN A 830 -15.88 -20.90 27.71
CA GLN A 830 -16.19 -21.43 29.05
C GLN A 830 -15.76 -22.90 29.21
N ILE A 831 -16.00 -23.74 28.20
CA ILE A 831 -15.58 -25.15 28.23
C ILE A 831 -14.06 -25.27 28.26
N CYS A 832 -13.34 -24.50 27.43
CA CYS A 832 -11.87 -24.47 27.41
C CYS A 832 -11.29 -24.02 28.76
N ASN A 833 -11.95 -23.08 29.43
CA ASN A 833 -11.55 -22.60 30.75
C ASN A 833 -11.80 -23.64 31.85
N HIS A 834 -13.05 -24.08 32.02
CA HIS A 834 -13.42 -25.09 33.01
C HIS A 834 -14.84 -25.65 32.77
N PRO A 835 -15.07 -26.99 32.85
CA PRO A 835 -16.41 -27.58 32.73
C PRO A 835 -17.46 -26.98 33.69
N VAL A 836 -17.11 -26.80 34.97
CA VAL A 836 -17.94 -26.15 35.99
C VAL A 836 -18.45 -24.77 35.54
N GLN A 837 -17.61 -24.00 34.85
CA GLN A 837 -18.00 -22.67 34.35
C GLN A 837 -19.12 -22.76 33.30
N PHE A 838 -19.08 -23.80 32.45
CA PHE A 838 -20.08 -24.03 31.42
C PHE A 838 -21.35 -24.72 31.98
N LEU A 839 -21.18 -25.76 32.80
CA LEU A 839 -22.27 -26.56 33.38
C LEU A 839 -23.02 -25.82 34.49
N LYS A 840 -22.36 -24.86 35.15
CA LYS A 840 -22.86 -24.14 36.33
C LYS A 840 -23.26 -25.11 37.46
N ASP A 841 -22.49 -26.18 37.61
CA ASP A 841 -22.63 -27.16 38.69
C ASP A 841 -21.73 -26.78 39.88
N ASN A 842 -21.88 -27.50 40.99
CA ASN A 842 -20.98 -27.39 42.16
C ASN A 842 -20.07 -28.62 42.26
N GLY A 843 -19.69 -29.20 41.11
CA GLY A 843 -18.86 -30.40 41.08
C GLY A 843 -17.44 -30.13 41.58
N GLU A 844 -16.67 -31.20 41.83
CA GLU A 844 -15.24 -31.07 42.13
C GLU A 844 -14.54 -30.31 40.98
N ILE A 845 -13.55 -29.48 41.33
CA ILE A 845 -12.84 -28.62 40.37
C ILE A 845 -11.54 -29.28 39.90
N GLU A 846 -10.87 -30.03 40.77
CA GLU A 846 -9.60 -30.68 40.51
C GLU A 846 -9.70 -31.71 39.37
N GLY A 847 -8.70 -31.76 38.49
CA GLY A 847 -8.61 -32.79 37.44
C GLY A 847 -9.50 -32.58 36.20
N ARG A 848 -10.31 -31.51 36.18
CA ARG A 848 -11.36 -31.31 35.13
C ARG A 848 -10.99 -30.30 34.05
N SER A 849 -9.94 -29.50 34.24
CA SER A 849 -9.47 -28.52 33.25
C SER A 849 -7.96 -28.53 33.09
N GLY A 850 -7.49 -28.78 31.87
CA GLY A 850 -6.06 -28.75 31.56
C GLY A 850 -5.44 -27.35 31.64
N LYS A 851 -6.22 -26.28 31.37
CA LYS A 851 -5.72 -24.90 31.57
C LYS A 851 -5.49 -24.59 33.04
N LEU A 852 -6.40 -25.03 33.91
CA LEU A 852 -6.30 -24.79 35.35
C LEU A 852 -5.08 -25.53 35.93
N GLU A 853 -4.91 -26.81 35.58
CA GLU A 853 -3.74 -27.60 35.98
C GLU A 853 -2.45 -26.92 35.55
N ARG A 854 -2.35 -26.55 34.28
CA ARG A 854 -1.16 -25.87 33.74
C ARG A 854 -0.90 -24.52 34.42
N LEU A 855 -1.94 -23.75 34.73
CA LEU A 855 -1.79 -22.50 35.45
C LEU A 855 -1.24 -22.73 36.87
N LEU A 856 -1.77 -23.73 37.58
CA LEU A 856 -1.34 -24.05 38.95
C LEU A 856 0.13 -24.50 38.98
N GLU A 857 0.56 -25.35 38.04
CA GLU A 857 1.97 -25.76 37.88
C GLU A 857 2.89 -24.55 37.71
N MET A 858 2.51 -23.62 36.84
CA MET A 858 3.33 -22.44 36.57
C MET A 858 3.33 -21.45 37.74
N LEU A 859 2.18 -21.26 38.40
CA LEU A 859 2.09 -20.41 39.58
C LEU A 859 2.90 -20.97 40.74
N GLU A 860 2.95 -22.29 40.93
CA GLU A 860 3.78 -22.94 41.94
C GLU A 860 5.25 -22.55 41.78
N ILE A 861 5.77 -22.57 40.54
CA ILE A 861 7.14 -22.14 40.23
C ILE A 861 7.34 -20.65 40.53
N VAL A 862 6.44 -19.79 40.05
CA VAL A 862 6.52 -18.32 40.26
C VAL A 862 6.49 -17.97 41.75
N ILE A 863 5.67 -18.68 42.52
CA ILE A 863 5.54 -18.51 43.97
C ILE A 863 6.83 -18.98 44.67
N ALA A 864 7.40 -20.12 44.26
CA ALA A 864 8.66 -20.63 44.81
C ALA A 864 9.84 -19.68 44.56
N GLU A 865 9.82 -18.94 43.44
CA GLU A 865 10.81 -17.89 43.12
C GLU A 865 10.58 -16.57 43.89
N GLY A 866 9.49 -16.48 44.65
CA GLY A 866 9.13 -15.28 45.43
C GLY A 866 8.56 -14.15 44.58
N ASP A 867 8.08 -14.47 43.39
CA ASP A 867 7.60 -13.51 42.41
C ASP A 867 6.08 -13.26 42.49
N ARG A 868 5.63 -12.19 41.83
CA ARG A 868 4.22 -11.77 41.83
C ARG A 868 3.64 -11.90 40.45
N SER A 869 2.42 -12.40 40.38
CA SER A 869 1.75 -12.68 39.12
C SER A 869 0.42 -11.94 38.98
N LEU A 870 0.11 -11.57 37.74
CA LEU A 870 -1.23 -11.15 37.33
C LEU A 870 -1.88 -12.27 36.55
N VAL A 871 -3.14 -12.59 36.86
CA VAL A 871 -3.93 -13.56 36.09
C VAL A 871 -5.14 -12.85 35.49
N PHE A 872 -5.22 -12.79 34.17
CA PHE A 872 -6.31 -12.16 33.44
C PHE A 872 -7.31 -13.19 32.93
N THR A 873 -8.60 -12.93 33.17
CA THR A 873 -9.72 -13.72 32.63
C THR A 873 -10.85 -12.82 32.13
N GLN A 874 -11.58 -13.23 31.10
CA GLN A 874 -12.78 -12.52 30.62
C GLN A 874 -13.96 -12.64 31.57
N PHE A 875 -14.02 -13.73 32.34
CA PHE A 875 -15.22 -14.13 33.06
C PHE A 875 -15.04 -13.94 34.55
N ALA A 876 -15.90 -13.13 35.17
CA ALA A 876 -15.86 -12.92 36.60
C ALA A 876 -16.12 -14.23 37.39
N GLU A 877 -17.01 -15.08 36.86
CA GLU A 877 -17.28 -16.41 37.41
C GLU A 877 -16.02 -17.27 37.47
N MET A 878 -15.21 -17.28 36.40
CA MET A 878 -13.93 -18.01 36.38
C MET A 878 -12.91 -17.40 37.34
N GLY A 879 -12.91 -16.07 37.50
CA GLY A 879 -12.03 -15.40 38.45
C GLY A 879 -12.24 -15.87 39.90
N HIS A 880 -13.49 -16.10 40.32
CA HIS A 880 -13.78 -16.67 41.64
C HIS A 880 -13.35 -18.13 41.78
N ILE A 881 -13.49 -18.93 40.71
CA ILE A 881 -13.01 -20.32 40.69
C ILE A 881 -11.48 -20.35 40.84
N LEU A 882 -10.77 -19.50 40.10
CA LEU A 882 -9.32 -19.36 40.18
C LEU A 882 -8.86 -18.90 41.57
N GLU A 883 -9.55 -17.90 42.15
CA GLU A 883 -9.27 -17.40 43.50
C GLU A 883 -9.32 -18.54 44.53
N ALA A 884 -10.42 -19.30 44.55
CA ALA A 884 -10.60 -20.40 45.49
C ALA A 884 -9.57 -21.53 45.31
N GLU A 885 -9.29 -21.94 44.07
CA GLU A 885 -8.35 -23.05 43.81
C GLU A 885 -6.89 -22.68 44.04
N ILE A 886 -6.48 -21.45 43.71
CA ILE A 886 -5.12 -20.98 43.96
C ILE A 886 -4.87 -20.88 45.46
N GLU A 887 -5.81 -20.34 46.23
CA GLU A 887 -5.70 -20.29 47.70
C GLU A 887 -5.66 -21.68 48.31
N LYS A 888 -6.53 -22.59 47.85
CA LYS A 888 -6.62 -23.97 48.36
C LYS A 888 -5.38 -24.80 48.06
N LYS A 889 -4.81 -24.71 46.85
CA LYS A 889 -3.71 -25.56 46.38
C LYS A 889 -2.33 -24.99 46.72
N LEU A 890 -2.15 -23.68 46.57
CA LEU A 890 -0.84 -23.04 46.69
C LEU A 890 -0.68 -22.32 48.04
N GLY A 891 -1.76 -22.15 48.82
CA GLY A 891 -1.71 -21.53 50.14
C GLY A 891 -1.33 -20.04 50.12
N VAL A 892 -1.44 -19.39 48.95
CA VAL A 892 -1.01 -18.01 48.74
C VAL A 892 -2.20 -17.07 48.70
N LYS A 893 -2.04 -15.92 49.35
CA LYS A 893 -3.01 -14.82 49.32
C LYS A 893 -3.32 -14.41 47.88
N THR A 894 -4.58 -14.59 47.49
CA THR A 894 -5.04 -14.25 46.15
C THR A 894 -5.97 -13.04 46.22
N LEU A 895 -5.74 -12.07 45.32
CA LEU A 895 -6.57 -10.88 45.22
C LEU A 895 -7.41 -10.99 43.95
N PHE A 896 -8.66 -10.54 43.99
CA PHE A 896 -9.50 -10.51 42.80
C PHE A 896 -10.15 -9.15 42.54
N LEU A 897 -9.96 -8.61 41.34
CA LEU A 897 -10.58 -7.38 40.86
C LEU A 897 -11.53 -7.64 39.68
N HIS A 898 -12.81 -7.28 39.87
CA HIS A 898 -13.83 -7.41 38.83
C HIS A 898 -14.70 -6.14 38.71
N GLY A 899 -15.62 -6.14 37.75
CA GLY A 899 -16.44 -4.96 37.42
C GLY A 899 -17.39 -4.51 38.54
N GLY A 900 -17.76 -5.43 39.43
CA GLY A 900 -18.62 -5.16 40.59
C GLY A 900 -17.88 -4.64 41.82
N THR A 901 -16.55 -4.65 41.82
CA THR A 901 -15.76 -4.17 42.95
C THR A 901 -15.91 -2.65 43.11
N SER A 902 -16.30 -2.21 44.32
CA SER A 902 -16.46 -0.78 44.63
C SER A 902 -15.14 -0.01 44.46
N ARG A 903 -15.23 1.30 44.18
CA ARG A 903 -14.02 2.15 44.00
C ARG A 903 -13.07 2.07 45.19
N LYS A 904 -13.60 2.18 46.42
CA LYS A 904 -12.82 2.11 47.65
C LYS A 904 -12.09 0.77 47.79
N LYS A 905 -12.78 -0.35 47.54
CA LYS A 905 -12.17 -1.68 47.63
C LYS A 905 -11.14 -1.93 46.52
N ARG A 906 -11.39 -1.41 45.30
CA ARG A 906 -10.40 -1.46 44.20
C ARG A 906 -9.10 -0.78 44.57
N GLU A 907 -9.17 0.41 45.15
CA GLU A 907 -7.97 1.16 45.59
C GLU A 907 -7.21 0.42 46.69
N GLU A 908 -7.93 -0.17 47.65
CA GLU A 908 -7.35 -1.02 48.70
C GLU A 908 -6.59 -2.22 48.14
N LEU A 909 -7.21 -2.98 47.22
CA LEU A 909 -6.58 -4.16 46.59
C LEU A 909 -5.30 -3.79 45.81
N ILE A 910 -5.32 -2.68 45.06
CA ILE A 910 -4.14 -2.20 44.33
C ILE A 910 -3.01 -1.82 45.29
N ASN A 911 -3.35 -1.13 46.39
CA ASN A 911 -2.37 -0.74 47.39
C ASN A 911 -1.75 -1.94 48.09
N ILE A 912 -2.54 -2.97 48.42
CA ILE A 912 -2.04 -4.24 48.98
C ILE A 912 -1.05 -4.85 47.99
N PHE A 913 -1.44 -5.03 46.73
CA PHE A 913 -0.56 -5.67 45.74
C PHE A 913 0.77 -4.93 45.48
N GLN A 914 0.75 -3.59 45.54
CA GLN A 914 1.91 -2.77 45.19
C GLN A 914 2.84 -2.47 46.38
N ASN A 915 2.29 -2.28 47.58
CA ASN A 915 3.04 -1.79 48.74
C ASN A 915 3.31 -2.84 49.80
N ASP A 916 2.50 -3.90 49.86
CA ASP A 916 2.75 -4.99 50.81
C ASP A 916 4.07 -5.68 50.41
N THR A 917 4.95 -5.93 51.38
CA THR A 917 6.25 -6.57 51.19
C THR A 917 6.28 -8.02 51.70
N SER A 918 5.18 -8.50 52.29
CA SER A 918 5.04 -9.94 52.57
C SER A 918 4.92 -10.75 51.28
N GLU A 919 5.10 -12.07 51.43
CA GLU A 919 4.87 -13.23 50.54
C GLU A 919 4.53 -13.01 49.04
N PRO A 920 4.93 -13.95 48.15
CA PRO A 920 4.44 -13.95 46.78
C PRO A 920 2.90 -13.88 46.75
N MET A 921 2.34 -13.16 45.78
CA MET A 921 0.89 -12.92 45.68
C MET A 921 0.42 -13.07 44.25
N VAL A 922 -0.79 -13.61 44.09
CA VAL A 922 -1.48 -13.70 42.81
C VAL A 922 -2.60 -12.66 42.76
N PHE A 923 -2.62 -11.83 41.73
CA PHE A 923 -3.70 -10.86 41.53
C PHE A 923 -4.48 -11.19 40.26
N ILE A 924 -5.71 -11.64 40.44
CA ILE A 924 -6.65 -11.96 39.37
C ILE A 924 -7.39 -10.67 38.95
N LEU A 925 -7.48 -10.41 37.65
CA LEU A 925 -8.19 -9.28 37.07
C LEU A 925 -9.13 -9.73 35.97
N SER A 926 -10.39 -9.29 36.03
CA SER A 926 -11.25 -9.45 34.86
C SER A 926 -10.87 -8.45 33.77
N LEU A 927 -10.73 -8.87 32.50
CA LEU A 927 -10.19 -8.04 31.42
C LEU A 927 -10.93 -6.70 31.24
N LYS A 928 -12.26 -6.68 31.41
CA LYS A 928 -13.07 -5.45 31.36
C LYS A 928 -12.86 -4.53 32.57
N ALA A 929 -12.49 -5.06 33.74
CA ALA A 929 -12.20 -4.27 34.94
C ALA A 929 -10.73 -3.84 35.02
N GLY A 930 -9.81 -4.65 34.47
CA GLY A 930 -8.37 -4.42 34.42
C GLY A 930 -7.89 -3.60 33.22
N GLY A 931 -8.71 -3.43 32.17
CA GLY A 931 -8.37 -2.67 30.95
C GLY A 931 -8.19 -1.15 31.13
N LEU A 932 -8.10 -0.65 32.37
CA LEU A 932 -8.36 0.74 32.68
C LEU A 932 -7.27 1.31 33.59
N GLY A 933 -6.41 2.21 33.11
CA GLY A 933 -5.45 3.02 33.89
C GLY A 933 -4.42 2.36 34.85
N LEU A 934 -4.63 1.15 35.37
CA LEU A 934 -3.91 0.61 36.54
C LEU A 934 -2.39 0.50 36.36
N ASN A 935 -1.65 0.82 37.41
CA ASN A 935 -0.21 0.61 37.49
C ASN A 935 0.06 -0.59 38.42
N LEU A 936 0.63 -1.69 37.89
CA LEU A 936 0.85 -2.97 38.60
C LEU A 936 2.29 -3.49 38.40
N THR A 937 3.27 -2.59 38.43
CA THR A 937 4.70 -2.83 38.17
C THR A 937 5.39 -3.84 39.07
N LYS A 938 4.79 -4.26 40.19
CA LYS A 938 5.37 -5.30 41.06
C LYS A 938 5.19 -6.71 40.51
N ALA A 939 4.30 -6.91 39.54
CA ALA A 939 4.19 -8.19 38.86
C ALA A 939 5.25 -8.32 37.77
N ASN A 940 5.92 -9.46 37.73
CA ASN A 940 6.84 -9.83 36.66
C ASN A 940 6.36 -11.03 35.83
N HIS A 941 5.29 -11.71 36.27
CA HIS A 941 4.56 -12.69 35.46
C HIS A 941 3.14 -12.22 35.17
N VAL A 942 2.72 -12.37 33.91
CA VAL A 942 1.36 -12.06 33.45
C VAL A 942 0.79 -13.27 32.72
N PHE A 943 -0.29 -13.82 33.25
CA PHE A 943 -1.00 -14.96 32.70
C PHE A 943 -2.30 -14.49 32.05
N HIS A 944 -2.46 -14.71 30.75
CA HIS A 944 -3.75 -14.58 30.06
C HIS A 944 -4.40 -15.96 30.01
N PHE A 945 -5.32 -16.22 30.94
CA PHE A 945 -5.95 -17.54 31.10
C PHE A 945 -6.90 -17.87 29.93
N ASP A 946 -7.60 -16.87 29.42
CA ASP A 946 -8.43 -16.97 28.23
C ASP A 946 -8.09 -15.89 27.20
N ARG A 947 -8.01 -16.29 25.92
CA ARG A 947 -7.57 -15.41 24.84
C ARG A 947 -8.62 -14.39 24.47
N TRP A 948 -8.17 -13.15 24.32
CA TRP A 948 -8.95 -12.06 23.76
C TRP A 948 -8.48 -11.82 22.32
N TRP A 949 -9.37 -11.99 21.35
CA TRP A 949 -8.98 -12.01 19.93
C TRP A 949 -8.54 -10.65 19.37
N ASN A 950 -8.64 -9.56 20.14
CA ASN A 950 -8.09 -8.26 19.81
C ASN A 950 -6.72 -8.06 20.53
N PRO A 951 -5.59 -8.12 19.81
CA PRO A 951 -4.26 -7.98 20.41
C PRO A 951 -4.04 -6.68 21.18
N ALA A 952 -4.73 -5.58 20.79
CA ALA A 952 -4.58 -4.30 21.46
C ALA A 952 -5.08 -4.34 22.92
N VAL A 953 -6.14 -5.12 23.19
CA VAL A 953 -6.72 -5.27 24.53
C VAL A 953 -5.83 -6.15 25.40
N GLU A 954 -5.30 -7.26 24.87
CA GLU A 954 -4.33 -8.10 25.58
C GLU A 954 -3.05 -7.32 25.90
N ASN A 955 -2.51 -6.60 24.91
CA ASN A 955 -1.33 -5.76 25.09
C ASN A 955 -1.58 -4.67 26.14
N GLN A 956 -2.76 -4.04 26.13
CA GLN A 956 -3.15 -3.05 27.14
C GLN A 956 -3.23 -3.65 28.57
N ALA A 957 -3.60 -4.92 28.71
CA ALA A 957 -3.62 -5.64 29.99
C ALA A 957 -2.20 -6.06 30.43
N THR A 958 -1.38 -6.57 29.51
CA THR A 958 0.04 -6.87 29.75
C THR A 958 0.84 -5.62 30.15
N ASP A 959 0.56 -4.51 29.48
CA ASP A 959 1.15 -3.19 29.71
C ASP A 959 0.79 -2.59 31.08
N ARG A 960 0.11 -3.32 31.96
CA ARG A 960 -0.10 -2.92 33.37
C ARG A 960 1.08 -3.32 34.26
N ALA A 961 1.68 -4.48 33.97
CA ALA A 961 2.92 -4.96 34.60
C ALA A 961 4.15 -4.41 33.87
N PHE A 962 4.12 -4.36 32.53
CA PHE A 962 5.19 -3.80 31.71
C PHE A 962 5.12 -2.28 31.60
N ARG A 963 5.38 -1.59 32.72
CA ARG A 963 5.39 -0.12 32.81
C ARG A 963 6.67 0.41 33.40
N ILE A 964 6.89 1.70 33.18
CA ILE A 964 7.90 2.50 33.87
C ILE A 964 7.81 2.27 35.38
N GLY A 965 8.91 1.84 35.99
CA GLY A 965 8.98 1.41 37.39
C GLY A 965 9.10 -0.10 37.55
N GLN A 966 8.96 -0.86 36.46
CA GLN A 966 9.36 -2.26 36.39
C GLN A 966 10.88 -2.37 36.37
N ILE A 967 11.41 -3.27 37.19
CA ILE A 967 12.86 -3.53 37.35
C ILE A 967 13.24 -4.97 36.98
N LYS A 968 12.27 -5.88 36.83
CA LYS A 968 12.44 -7.27 36.43
C LYS A 968 11.89 -7.50 35.02
N ASN A 969 12.46 -8.45 34.28
CA ASN A 969 11.90 -8.92 33.02
C ASN A 969 10.45 -9.36 33.22
N VAL A 970 9.58 -9.03 32.26
CA VAL A 970 8.15 -9.38 32.34
C VAL A 970 7.87 -10.56 31.42
N HIS A 971 7.47 -11.67 32.03
CA HIS A 971 7.06 -12.89 31.34
C HIS A 971 5.54 -12.88 31.12
N VAL A 972 5.11 -13.07 29.87
CA VAL A 972 3.71 -13.00 29.47
C VAL A 972 3.31 -14.35 28.90
N HIS A 973 2.48 -15.07 29.63
CA HIS A 973 2.03 -16.43 29.33
C HIS A 973 0.62 -16.37 28.73
N LYS A 974 0.44 -16.79 27.48
CA LYS A 974 -0.85 -16.80 26.79
C LYS A 974 -1.36 -18.22 26.65
N PHE A 975 -2.42 -18.58 27.36
CA PHE A 975 -2.96 -19.93 27.38
C PHE A 975 -3.78 -20.22 26.12
N ILE A 976 -3.57 -21.40 25.52
CA ILE A 976 -4.26 -21.85 24.32
C ILE A 976 -4.63 -23.33 24.50
N CYS A 977 -5.93 -23.65 24.37
CA CYS A 977 -6.36 -25.05 24.30
C CYS A 977 -6.10 -25.66 22.92
N MET A 978 -5.33 -26.77 22.88
CA MET A 978 -4.99 -27.49 21.64
C MET A 978 -6.21 -28.11 20.96
N GLY A 979 -6.21 -28.11 19.63
CA GLY A 979 -7.26 -28.64 18.76
C GLY A 979 -8.57 -27.83 18.78
N THR A 980 -8.67 -26.79 19.61
CA THR A 980 -9.90 -26.00 19.78
C THR A 980 -9.94 -24.76 18.89
N LEU A 981 -11.03 -23.98 18.96
CA LEU A 981 -11.08 -22.68 18.30
C LEU A 981 -9.94 -21.76 18.72
N GLU A 982 -9.39 -21.92 19.94
CA GLU A 982 -8.39 -20.99 20.44
C GLU A 982 -7.09 -21.06 19.65
N GLU A 983 -6.64 -22.28 19.35
CA GLU A 983 -5.47 -22.53 18.52
C GLU A 983 -5.70 -22.05 17.08
N LYS A 984 -6.87 -22.36 16.51
CA LYS A 984 -7.20 -21.98 15.13
C LYS A 984 -7.26 -20.47 14.94
N ILE A 985 -7.83 -19.74 15.90
CA ILE A 985 -7.85 -18.28 15.86
C ILE A 985 -6.44 -17.72 16.03
N ASP A 986 -5.63 -18.27 16.93
CA ASP A 986 -4.25 -17.84 17.12
C ASP A 986 -3.41 -18.01 15.85
N GLN A 987 -3.46 -19.18 15.20
CA GLN A 987 -2.80 -19.43 13.90
C GLN A 987 -3.29 -18.46 12.81
N MET A 988 -4.59 -18.14 12.79
CA MET A 988 -5.14 -17.18 11.83
C MET A 988 -4.66 -15.75 12.09
N LEU A 989 -4.54 -15.34 13.36
CA LEU A 989 -4.01 -14.04 13.75
C LEU A 989 -2.54 -13.90 13.36
N GLU A 990 -1.72 -14.94 13.53
CA GLU A 990 -0.31 -14.93 13.11
C GLU A 990 -0.15 -14.78 11.60
N ARG A 991 -0.91 -15.57 10.82
CA ARG A 991 -0.91 -15.46 9.34
C ARG A 991 -1.29 -14.04 8.88
N LYS A 992 -2.20 -13.37 9.61
CA LYS A 992 -2.58 -11.98 9.34
C LYS A 992 -1.54 -10.97 9.80
N GLN A 993 -0.91 -11.17 10.97
CA GLN A 993 0.09 -10.25 11.51
C GLN A 993 1.28 -10.08 10.56
N ALA A 994 1.71 -11.16 9.89
CA ALA A 994 2.75 -11.12 8.86
C ALA A 994 2.41 -10.24 7.64
N LEU A 995 1.11 -9.95 7.42
CA LEU A 995 0.60 -9.07 6.35
C LEU A 995 0.17 -7.68 6.87
N ALA A 996 -0.04 -7.52 8.18
CA ALA A 996 -0.89 -6.47 8.76
C ALA A 996 -0.18 -5.44 9.63
N GLU A 997 1.16 -5.32 9.57
CA GLU A 997 1.84 -4.13 10.12
C GLU A 997 1.47 -2.81 9.40
N SER A 998 0.61 -2.86 8.36
CA SER A 998 0.21 -1.66 7.62
C SER A 998 -1.11 -0.99 8.04
N VAL A 999 -2.23 -1.64 8.42
CA VAL A 999 -3.50 -0.87 8.57
C VAL A 999 -4.60 -1.33 9.57
N VAL A 1000 -4.74 -2.57 10.06
CA VAL A 1000 -6.03 -2.96 10.71
C VAL A 1000 -5.90 -3.81 11.98
N SER A 1001 -6.47 -3.34 13.10
CA SER A 1001 -6.83 -4.22 14.24
C SER A 1001 -8.23 -4.79 14.06
N THR A 1002 -8.40 -6.08 14.37
CA THR A 1002 -9.63 -6.84 14.11
C THR A 1002 -10.37 -7.18 15.41
N ASN A 1003 -11.61 -6.68 15.56
CA ASN A 1003 -12.58 -7.12 16.58
C ASN A 1003 -13.13 -8.52 16.30
N GLU A 1004 -13.72 -9.22 17.30
CA GLU A 1004 -14.35 -10.56 17.15
C GLU A 1004 -15.46 -10.65 16.08
N ASN A 1005 -15.99 -9.52 15.61
CA ASN A 1005 -17.09 -9.47 14.63
C ASN A 1005 -16.76 -10.17 13.31
N TRP A 1006 -15.49 -10.26 12.90
CA TRP A 1006 -15.13 -10.96 11.66
C TRP A 1006 -15.51 -12.44 11.70
N ILE A 1007 -15.50 -13.07 12.88
CA ILE A 1007 -15.90 -14.48 13.05
C ILE A 1007 -17.39 -14.63 12.73
N SER A 1008 -18.22 -13.67 13.17
CA SER A 1008 -19.67 -13.70 12.89
C SER A 1008 -20.01 -13.48 11.40
N GLU A 1009 -19.06 -12.95 10.62
CA GLU A 1009 -19.20 -12.67 9.19
C GLU A 1009 -18.64 -13.78 8.30
N MET A 1010 -17.94 -14.78 8.86
CA MET A 1010 -17.45 -15.96 8.14
C MET A 1010 -18.60 -16.80 7.59
N SER A 1011 -18.33 -17.53 6.51
CA SER A 1011 -19.27 -18.48 5.91
C SER A 1011 -19.47 -19.73 6.79
N ASN A 1012 -20.57 -20.47 6.60
CA ASN A 1012 -20.85 -21.67 7.40
C ASN A 1012 -19.75 -22.75 7.26
N LYS A 1013 -19.08 -22.83 6.10
CA LYS A 1013 -17.97 -23.77 5.87
C LYS A 1013 -16.75 -23.39 6.71
N GLU A 1014 -16.35 -22.12 6.66
CA GLU A 1014 -15.25 -21.58 7.46
C GLU A 1014 -15.53 -21.71 8.96
N LEU A 1015 -16.78 -21.47 9.40
CA LEU A 1015 -17.18 -21.69 10.80
C LEU A 1015 -17.11 -23.16 11.21
N ARG A 1016 -17.45 -24.09 10.30
CA ARG A 1016 -17.32 -25.53 10.54
C ARG A 1016 -15.86 -25.89 10.80
N GLU A 1017 -14.97 -25.46 9.92
CA GLU A 1017 -13.52 -25.67 10.05
C GLU A 1017 -12.97 -25.03 11.33
N LEU A 1018 -13.45 -23.84 11.69
CA LEU A 1018 -13.03 -23.12 12.90
C LEU A 1018 -13.49 -23.79 14.20
N PHE A 1019 -14.69 -24.38 14.23
CA PHE A 1019 -15.28 -24.90 15.46
C PHE A 1019 -14.97 -26.37 15.72
N ILE A 1020 -14.73 -27.18 14.68
CA ILE A 1020 -14.46 -28.60 14.86
C ILE A 1020 -13.18 -28.81 15.68
N LEU A 1021 -13.28 -29.64 16.72
CA LEU A 1021 -12.16 -30.11 17.53
C LEU A 1021 -11.29 -31.03 16.69
N GLU A 1022 -10.02 -30.69 16.51
CA GLU A 1022 -9.05 -31.58 15.86
C GLU A 1022 -8.61 -32.67 16.83
N HIS A 1023 -8.58 -33.92 16.38
CA HIS A 1023 -8.09 -35.05 17.16
C HIS A 1023 -6.68 -35.36 16.70
N ASP A 1024 -5.72 -35.23 17.62
CA ASP A 1024 -4.34 -35.69 17.55
C ASP A 1024 -3.83 -36.05 16.13
N ASN A 1025 -3.38 -35.03 15.39
CA ASN A 1025 -2.29 -35.29 14.48
C ASN A 1025 -1.07 -35.62 15.35
N LYS A 1026 -0.66 -36.88 15.29
CA LYS A 1026 0.50 -37.48 15.94
C LYS A 1026 1.66 -36.48 16.11
N ILE A 1027 2.20 -36.46 17.34
CA ILE A 1027 3.51 -35.92 17.72
C ILE A 1027 4.57 -36.22 16.65
#